data_AF-A0A7K2T8G5-F1
#
_entry.id   AF-A0A7K2T8G5-F1
#
_cell.length_a   1.000
_cell.length_b   1.000
_cell.length_c   1.000
_cell.angle_alpha   90.00
_cell.angle_beta   90.00
_cell.angle_gamma   90.00
#
_symmetry.space_group_name_H-M   'P 1'
#
loop_
_entity.id
_entity.type
_entity.pdbx_description
1 polymer ?
#
loop_
_entity_poly.entity_id
_entity_poly.type
_entity_poly.pdbx_seq_one_letter_code
_entity_poly.pdbx_strand_id
1 'polypeptide(L)'
;MTAQTREAPGPARPEEGEHVSGGVLVSIGALLLGMLLAALDQTIVSTALPTIVSDLGGLDHLSWVVTAYLLAATAATPLWGKLGDQYGRKRLFQTAIVIFLVGSALCGIARSMPELIAFRALQGLGGGGLMVLSMAIVGDLVPPRERGRYQGLFGAVFGATSVLGPLLGGVFTEHLSWRWVFYVNLPVGVVALAVIAAVLHIPRHATRHVIDYLGTLLIASVATCLVLVASLGGTTWGWGSPQIIGLAVLGAVLAAVFVAVERRAAEPVLPLKLFRVRTFTLAAVISFVVGFAMFGAMTYLPTFLQVVRGVSPTVSGVYMLPMVFGVLLASTASGQIVSRTGRWKVFPVTGTAVTTLGLLLLHRLDEHSSTALMSAYFFVFGVGLGLVMQVLVLIVQNAVPYEDLGVATSGATFFRSIGASFGVAVFGTIFANQLAGRLGDVLRGARLPPGVSADSLKSDPRGLSALPPALRPDALHAYASSITDVFLYAAPVALLGFVLAWFLKEDRLRGSVTAPDGAETFASNPVERSSRDEVCRALSVLGTREGRRAVYRRITERAGYDLLPASSWMLLRMRRYGSVEPAVLAERSPVPLAVVMSAVRQVEERELAVREGLDLTLTPGGAEVAERLAQAREDSLAELLGDWWGPDRPTDLVRLVKELNSELCGSERERPHNGDAAAYLAQG
;
A
#
# COMPACT_ATOMS: atom_id res chain seq x y z
N MET A 1 54.65 26.33 38.86
CA MET A 1 53.66 25.85 39.84
C MET A 1 52.30 26.37 39.44
N THR A 2 51.58 25.59 38.62
CA THR A 2 50.13 25.76 38.37
C THR A 2 49.64 24.46 37.73
N ALA A 3 48.90 23.69 38.51
CA ALA A 3 48.28 22.43 38.10
C ALA A 3 47.07 22.71 37.19
N GLN A 4 46.98 22.03 36.05
CA GLN A 4 45.73 21.91 35.30
C GLN A 4 45.16 20.52 35.52
N THR A 5 44.07 20.51 36.27
CA THR A 5 43.24 19.36 36.62
C THR A 5 42.62 18.74 35.36
N ARG A 6 42.82 17.43 35.16
CA ARG A 6 42.10 16.65 34.13
C ARG A 6 40.63 16.52 34.54
N GLU A 7 39.73 17.08 33.74
CA GLU A 7 38.29 16.79 33.84
C GLU A 7 38.01 15.33 33.41
N ALA A 8 37.20 14.64 34.21
CA ALA A 8 36.73 13.28 33.95
C ALA A 8 35.65 13.27 32.84
N PRO A 9 35.50 12.19 32.05
CA PRO A 9 34.44 12.08 31.06
C PRO A 9 33.08 11.98 31.77
N GLY A 10 32.17 12.90 31.46
CA GLY A 10 30.80 12.86 31.98
C GLY A 10 30.04 11.61 31.55
N PRO A 11 28.99 11.21 32.30
CA PRO A 11 28.23 9.99 32.02
C PRO A 11 27.56 10.06 30.65
N ALA A 12 27.64 8.95 29.91
CA ALA A 12 27.00 8.76 28.62
C ALA A 12 25.51 9.12 28.70
N ARG A 13 25.06 10.01 27.80
CA ARG A 13 23.64 10.32 27.66
C ARG A 13 22.89 9.03 27.29
N PRO A 14 21.70 8.78 27.87
CA PRO A 14 20.88 7.64 27.49
C PRO A 14 20.54 7.72 26.01
N GLU A 15 20.60 6.56 25.35
CA GLU A 15 20.18 6.36 23.97
C GLU A 15 18.80 6.99 23.73
N GLU A 16 18.74 8.01 22.88
CA GLU A 16 17.49 8.51 22.35
C GLU A 16 16.87 7.38 21.52
N GLY A 17 15.80 6.79 22.06
CA GLY A 17 14.96 5.87 21.32
C GLY A 17 14.59 6.50 19.98
N GLU A 18 14.71 5.70 18.92
CA GLU A 18 14.39 6.01 17.54
C GLU A 18 12.95 6.55 17.43
N HIS A 19 12.81 7.87 17.63
CA HIS A 19 11.56 8.58 17.46
C HIS A 19 11.28 8.67 15.97
N VAL A 20 10.15 8.10 15.54
CA VAL A 20 9.55 8.38 14.24
C VAL A 20 9.55 9.90 14.04
N SER A 21 10.40 10.38 13.12
CA SER A 21 10.58 11.82 12.86
C SER A 21 9.22 12.49 12.74
N GLY A 22 8.99 13.57 13.49
CA GLY A 22 7.70 14.29 13.52
C GLY A 22 7.21 14.73 12.14
N GLY A 23 8.09 14.82 11.14
CA GLY A 23 7.72 15.11 9.75
C GLY A 23 6.92 14.00 9.05
N VAL A 24 7.11 12.73 9.42
CA VAL A 24 6.39 11.60 8.82
C VAL A 24 4.93 11.58 9.26
N LEU A 25 4.64 11.81 10.54
CA LEU A 25 3.28 11.88 11.05
C LEU A 25 2.49 13.05 10.44
N VAL A 26 3.12 14.22 10.30
CA VAL A 26 2.49 15.40 9.69
C VAL A 26 2.23 15.17 8.20
N SER A 27 3.17 14.55 7.49
CA SER A 27 2.99 14.18 6.07
C SER A 27 1.82 13.20 5.90
N ILE A 28 1.74 12.19 6.76
CA ILE A 28 0.66 11.20 6.72
C ILE A 28 -0.69 11.83 7.09
N GLY A 29 -0.71 12.71 8.10
CA GLY A 29 -1.91 13.48 8.44
C GLY A 29 -2.45 14.26 7.23
N ALA A 30 -1.58 14.86 6.43
CA ALA A 30 -1.99 15.58 5.23
C ALA A 30 -2.47 14.67 4.08
N LEU A 31 -1.87 13.49 3.91
CA LEU A 31 -2.36 12.46 2.97
C LEU A 31 -3.74 11.94 3.38
N LEU A 32 -3.93 11.70 4.69
CA LEU A 32 -5.21 11.31 5.27
C LEU A 32 -6.25 12.42 5.10
N LEU A 33 -5.87 13.69 5.21
CA LEU A 33 -6.75 14.83 4.97
C LEU A 33 -7.19 14.90 3.49
N GLY A 34 -6.26 14.70 2.55
CA GLY A 34 -6.58 14.62 1.12
C GLY A 34 -7.53 13.46 0.80
N MET A 35 -7.34 12.32 1.45
CA MET A 35 -8.25 11.18 1.30
C MET A 35 -9.61 11.40 1.98
N LEU A 36 -9.62 12.05 3.15
CA LEU A 36 -10.83 12.47 3.85
C LEU A 36 -11.69 13.34 2.95
N LEU A 37 -11.10 14.32 2.25
CA LEU A 37 -11.80 15.16 1.29
C LEU A 37 -12.48 14.35 0.18
N ALA A 38 -11.76 13.42 -0.44
CA ALA A 38 -12.30 12.58 -1.51
C ALA A 38 -13.43 11.66 -1.01
N ALA A 39 -13.28 11.06 0.17
CA ALA A 39 -14.27 10.18 0.76
C ALA A 39 -15.51 10.94 1.28
N LEU A 40 -15.31 12.11 1.90
CA LEU A 40 -16.39 12.98 2.39
C LEU A 40 -17.27 13.45 1.25
N ASP A 41 -16.67 13.86 0.14
CA ASP A 41 -17.38 14.39 -1.03
C ASP A 41 -18.33 13.37 -1.68
N GLN A 42 -18.00 12.07 -1.63
CA GLN A 42 -18.89 11.00 -2.09
C GLN A 42 -20.13 10.87 -1.20
N THR A 43 -19.95 10.96 0.13
CA THR A 43 -21.03 10.72 1.10
C THR A 43 -21.91 11.94 1.33
N ILE A 44 -21.32 13.14 1.34
CA ILE A 44 -22.03 14.40 1.60
C ILE A 44 -22.95 14.82 0.45
N VAL A 45 -22.57 14.54 -0.80
CA VAL A 45 -23.41 14.91 -1.96
C VAL A 45 -24.63 14.00 -2.08
N SER A 46 -24.52 12.75 -1.63
CA SER A 46 -25.65 11.82 -1.63
C SER A 46 -26.83 12.33 -0.78
N THR A 47 -26.57 13.05 0.32
CA THR A 47 -27.64 13.61 1.16
C THR A 47 -28.20 14.92 0.62
N ALA A 48 -27.39 15.70 -0.09
CA ALA A 48 -27.81 16.95 -0.72
C ALA A 48 -28.52 16.77 -2.06
N LEU A 49 -28.42 15.59 -2.66
CA LEU A 49 -28.90 15.27 -4.00
C LEU A 49 -30.37 15.68 -4.25
N PRO A 50 -31.34 15.40 -3.35
CA PRO A 50 -32.72 15.80 -3.56
C PRO A 50 -32.90 17.33 -3.64
N THR A 51 -32.20 18.07 -2.79
CA THR A 51 -32.23 19.55 -2.76
C THR A 51 -31.60 20.14 -4.02
N ILE A 52 -30.49 19.56 -4.50
CA ILE A 52 -29.82 19.99 -5.74
C ILE A 52 -30.77 19.89 -6.94
N VAL A 53 -31.54 18.82 -7.03
CA VAL A 53 -32.53 18.63 -8.12
C VAL A 53 -33.70 19.57 -7.99
N SER A 54 -34.17 19.82 -6.76
CA SER A 54 -35.24 20.78 -6.51
C SER A 54 -34.85 22.18 -7.01
N ASP A 55 -33.58 22.57 -6.87
CA ASP A 55 -33.07 23.88 -7.27
C ASP A 55 -32.69 23.97 -8.77
N LEU A 56 -32.05 22.93 -9.32
CA LEU A 56 -31.51 22.93 -10.70
C LEU A 56 -32.43 22.28 -11.74
N GLY A 57 -33.46 21.55 -11.29
CA GLY A 57 -34.30 20.70 -12.14
C GLY A 57 -33.56 19.47 -12.70
N GLY A 58 -34.25 18.67 -13.52
CA GLY A 58 -33.66 17.53 -14.21
C GLY A 58 -33.57 16.24 -13.39
N LEU A 59 -34.73 15.72 -12.96
CA LEU A 59 -34.86 14.44 -12.25
C LEU A 59 -34.19 13.28 -13.01
N ASP A 60 -34.25 13.29 -14.35
CA ASP A 60 -33.65 12.25 -15.20
C ASP A 60 -32.11 12.20 -15.12
N HIS A 61 -31.48 13.24 -14.58
CA HIS A 61 -30.03 13.38 -14.47
C HIS A 61 -29.49 13.12 -13.05
N LEU A 62 -30.36 12.73 -12.11
CA LEU A 62 -30.00 12.47 -10.71
C LEU A 62 -28.86 11.47 -10.53
N SER A 63 -28.97 10.32 -11.20
CA SER A 63 -27.99 9.24 -11.13
C SER A 63 -26.64 9.67 -11.73
N TRP A 64 -26.65 10.60 -12.69
CA TRP A 64 -25.45 11.06 -13.38
C TRP A 64 -24.53 11.90 -12.51
N VAL A 65 -25.03 12.60 -11.50
CA VAL A 65 -24.21 13.42 -10.59
C VAL A 65 -23.20 12.55 -9.81
N VAL A 66 -23.64 11.38 -9.33
CA VAL A 66 -22.77 10.43 -8.63
C VAL A 66 -21.98 9.58 -9.63
N THR A 67 -22.64 9.13 -10.70
CA THR A 67 -22.02 8.28 -11.72
C THR A 67 -20.85 8.98 -12.41
N ALA A 68 -20.98 10.26 -12.79
CA ALA A 68 -19.91 11.00 -13.46
C ALA A 68 -18.65 11.16 -12.60
N TYR A 69 -18.82 11.40 -11.30
CA TYR A 69 -17.71 11.45 -10.36
C TYR A 69 -17.02 10.08 -10.26
N LEU A 70 -17.77 9.01 -10.02
CA LEU A 70 -17.23 7.66 -9.87
C LEU A 70 -16.55 7.18 -11.16
N LEU A 71 -17.13 7.49 -12.31
CA LEU A 71 -16.61 7.22 -13.64
C LEU A 71 -15.25 7.88 -13.84
N ALA A 72 -15.17 9.18 -13.60
CA ALA A 72 -13.93 9.94 -13.74
C ALA A 72 -12.87 9.49 -12.74
N ALA A 73 -13.23 9.24 -11.48
CA ALA A 73 -12.31 8.74 -10.46
C ALA A 73 -11.75 7.36 -10.80
N THR A 74 -12.59 6.46 -11.32
CA THR A 74 -12.18 5.10 -11.71
C THR A 74 -11.29 5.13 -12.96
N ALA A 75 -11.66 5.93 -13.97
CA ALA A 75 -10.89 6.08 -15.20
C ALA A 75 -9.51 6.74 -14.96
N ALA A 76 -9.43 7.70 -14.03
CA ALA A 76 -8.19 8.39 -13.71
C ALA A 76 -7.26 7.59 -12.77
N THR A 77 -7.76 6.57 -12.07
CA THR A 77 -7.00 5.80 -11.07
C THR A 77 -5.70 5.20 -11.63
N PRO A 78 -5.69 4.47 -12.76
CA PRO A 78 -4.46 3.92 -13.33
C PRO A 78 -3.50 5.01 -13.82
N LEU A 79 -4.05 6.08 -14.40
CA LEU A 79 -3.30 7.22 -14.91
C LEU A 79 -2.51 7.89 -13.77
N TRP A 80 -3.15 8.14 -12.63
CA TRP A 80 -2.48 8.71 -11.46
C TRP A 80 -1.40 7.80 -10.88
N GLY A 81 -1.62 6.49 -10.87
CA GLY A 81 -0.61 5.51 -10.43
C GLY A 81 0.67 5.65 -11.24
N LYS A 82 0.56 5.54 -12.57
CA LYS A 82 1.70 5.61 -13.49
C LYS A 82 2.35 7.00 -13.53
N LEU A 83 1.56 8.07 -13.66
CA LEU A 83 2.10 9.43 -13.65
C LEU A 83 2.79 9.75 -12.32
N GLY A 84 2.28 9.22 -11.21
CA GLY A 84 2.89 9.35 -9.89
C GLY A 84 4.27 8.72 -9.82
N ASP A 85 4.47 7.55 -10.45
CA ASP A 85 5.76 6.88 -10.54
C ASP A 85 6.74 7.65 -11.44
N GLN A 86 6.28 8.19 -12.57
CA GLN A 86 7.12 8.84 -13.58
C GLN A 86 7.51 10.29 -13.25
N TYR A 87 6.56 11.10 -12.78
CA TYR A 87 6.73 12.55 -12.57
C TYR A 87 6.90 12.93 -11.09
N GLY A 88 6.87 11.94 -10.20
CA GLY A 88 7.03 12.07 -8.76
C GLY A 88 5.72 12.29 -8.03
N ARG A 89 5.45 11.42 -7.04
CA ARG A 89 4.17 11.36 -6.33
C ARG A 89 3.76 12.66 -5.62
N LYS A 90 4.72 13.43 -5.06
CA LYS A 90 4.42 14.71 -4.39
C LYS A 90 3.71 15.69 -5.31
N ARG A 91 4.27 15.95 -6.51
CA ARG A 91 3.72 16.93 -7.45
C ARG A 91 2.35 16.49 -7.93
N LEU A 92 2.23 15.20 -8.25
CA LEU A 92 0.98 14.66 -8.79
C LEU A 92 -0.12 14.65 -7.73
N PHE A 93 0.21 14.44 -6.46
CA PHE A 93 -0.76 14.57 -5.38
C PHE A 93 -1.25 16.02 -5.22
N GLN A 94 -0.33 16.99 -5.29
CA GLN A 94 -0.70 18.41 -5.26
C GLN A 94 -1.58 18.78 -6.47
N THR A 95 -1.25 18.29 -7.67
CA THR A 95 -2.08 18.48 -8.86
C THR A 95 -3.47 17.86 -8.68
N ALA A 96 -3.57 16.65 -8.10
CA ALA A 96 -4.85 16.01 -7.80
C ALA A 96 -5.69 16.83 -6.81
N ILE A 97 -5.08 17.39 -5.75
CA ILE A 97 -5.76 18.32 -4.84
C ILE A 97 -6.27 19.54 -5.60
N VAL A 98 -5.44 20.17 -6.43
CA VAL A 98 -5.83 21.38 -7.17
C VAL A 98 -6.98 21.09 -8.13
N ILE A 99 -6.93 20.00 -8.90
CA ILE A 99 -8.02 19.58 -9.80
C ILE A 99 -9.30 19.34 -9.00
N PHE A 100 -9.20 18.65 -7.85
CA PHE A 100 -10.33 18.40 -6.97
C PHE A 100 -10.93 19.70 -6.42
N LEU A 101 -10.10 20.64 -5.97
CA LEU A 101 -10.55 21.93 -5.44
C LEU A 101 -11.22 22.81 -6.50
N VAL A 102 -10.63 22.87 -7.70
CA VAL A 102 -11.22 23.60 -8.84
C VAL A 102 -12.55 22.97 -9.23
N GLY A 103 -12.61 21.64 -9.34
CA GLY A 103 -13.86 20.93 -9.61
C GLY A 103 -14.93 21.19 -8.54
N SER A 104 -14.54 21.20 -7.27
CA SER A 104 -15.43 21.51 -6.15
C SER A 104 -15.95 22.96 -6.21
N ALA A 105 -15.06 23.93 -6.49
CA ALA A 105 -15.45 25.33 -6.64
C ALA A 105 -16.44 25.52 -7.81
N LEU A 106 -16.19 24.86 -8.94
CA LEU A 106 -17.07 24.89 -10.10
C LEU A 106 -18.43 24.23 -9.79
N CYS A 107 -18.46 23.09 -9.09
CA CYS A 107 -19.72 22.47 -8.63
C CYS A 107 -20.55 23.43 -7.76
N GLY A 108 -19.89 24.19 -6.88
CA GLY A 108 -20.54 25.22 -6.05
C GLY A 108 -21.03 26.44 -6.84
N ILE A 109 -20.56 26.67 -8.08
CA ILE A 109 -20.98 27.77 -8.97
C ILE A 109 -21.98 27.29 -10.05
N ALA A 110 -22.16 25.97 -10.21
CA ALA A 110 -23.07 25.38 -11.20
C ALA A 110 -24.47 25.99 -11.16
N ARG A 111 -25.02 26.25 -12.36
CA ARG A 111 -26.35 26.84 -12.60
C ARG A 111 -27.29 25.90 -13.32
N SER A 112 -26.79 24.76 -13.81
CA SER A 112 -27.58 23.74 -14.48
C SER A 112 -27.09 22.34 -14.13
N MET A 113 -27.96 21.33 -14.27
CA MET A 113 -27.61 19.93 -13.99
C MET A 113 -26.50 19.37 -14.90
N PRO A 114 -26.48 19.64 -16.23
CA PRO A 114 -25.38 19.20 -17.09
C PRO A 114 -24.04 19.83 -16.72
N GLU A 115 -24.05 21.11 -16.35
CA GLU A 115 -22.86 21.83 -15.87
C GLU A 115 -22.34 21.21 -14.57
N LEU A 116 -23.23 20.91 -13.62
CA LEU A 116 -22.88 20.20 -12.39
C LEU A 116 -22.27 18.83 -12.69
N ILE A 117 -22.84 18.05 -13.61
CA ILE A 117 -22.31 16.74 -14.00
C ILE A 117 -20.91 16.86 -14.61
N ALA A 118 -20.69 17.84 -15.49
CA ALA A 118 -19.38 18.08 -16.10
C ALA A 118 -18.32 18.46 -15.04
N PHE A 119 -18.70 19.33 -14.09
CA PHE A 119 -17.81 19.72 -12.99
C PHE A 119 -17.57 18.56 -12.00
N ARG A 120 -18.55 17.69 -11.78
CA ARG A 120 -18.39 16.46 -10.98
C ARG A 120 -17.45 15.47 -11.64
N ALA A 121 -17.49 15.35 -12.97
CA ALA A 121 -16.51 14.55 -13.69
C ALA A 121 -15.09 15.14 -13.49
N LEU A 122 -14.91 16.46 -13.65
CA LEU A 122 -13.63 17.11 -13.39
C LEU A 122 -13.14 16.90 -11.95
N GLN A 123 -14.04 17.03 -10.97
CA GLN A 123 -13.74 16.81 -9.55
C GLN A 123 -13.34 15.34 -9.29
N GLY A 124 -14.05 14.39 -9.92
CA GLY A 124 -13.75 12.95 -9.83
C GLY A 124 -12.36 12.59 -10.34
N LEU A 125 -11.87 13.25 -11.40
CA LEU A 125 -10.48 13.09 -11.87
C LEU A 125 -9.49 13.37 -10.73
N GLY A 126 -9.68 14.44 -9.96
CA GLY A 126 -8.85 14.74 -8.80
C GLY A 126 -9.06 13.73 -7.65
N GLY A 127 -10.30 13.37 -7.36
CA GLY A 127 -10.68 12.45 -6.28
C GLY A 127 -10.05 11.06 -6.41
N GLY A 128 -10.03 10.48 -7.61
CA GLY A 128 -9.34 9.22 -7.88
C GLY A 128 -7.84 9.30 -7.60
N GLY A 129 -7.20 10.42 -7.97
CA GLY A 129 -5.79 10.68 -7.69
C GLY A 129 -5.51 10.78 -6.19
N LEU A 130 -6.35 11.49 -5.44
CA LEU A 130 -6.23 11.61 -3.99
C LEU A 130 -6.27 10.26 -3.28
N MET A 131 -7.12 9.33 -3.71
CA MET A 131 -7.16 7.99 -3.12
C MET A 131 -5.92 7.15 -3.46
N VAL A 132 -5.55 7.09 -4.73
CA VAL A 132 -4.50 6.19 -5.23
C VAL A 132 -3.11 6.66 -4.80
N LEU A 133 -2.82 7.95 -5.00
CA LEU A 133 -1.52 8.51 -4.67
C LEU A 133 -1.29 8.57 -3.15
N SER A 134 -2.34 8.78 -2.33
CA SER A 134 -2.19 8.70 -0.87
C SER A 134 -1.71 7.33 -0.42
N MET A 135 -2.33 6.26 -0.92
CA MET A 135 -1.92 4.89 -0.58
C MET A 135 -0.49 4.59 -1.07
N ALA A 136 -0.14 5.09 -2.25
CA ALA A 136 1.18 4.89 -2.82
C ALA A 136 2.29 5.66 -2.08
N ILE A 137 2.05 6.92 -1.72
CA ILE A 137 3.00 7.75 -0.95
C ILE A 137 3.24 7.17 0.45
N VAL A 138 2.20 6.61 1.09
CA VAL A 138 2.40 5.89 2.36
C VAL A 138 3.28 4.65 2.17
N GLY A 139 3.18 3.97 1.03
CA GLY A 139 4.11 2.90 0.67
C GLY A 139 5.56 3.36 0.60
N ASP A 140 5.82 4.56 0.10
CA ASP A 140 7.17 5.11 -0.04
C ASP A 140 7.74 5.65 1.30
N LEU A 141 6.87 6.23 2.14
CA LEU A 141 7.28 6.85 3.41
C LEU A 141 7.40 5.85 4.57
N VAL A 142 6.62 4.77 4.53
CA VAL A 142 6.43 3.88 5.69
C VAL A 142 7.02 2.50 5.42
N PRO A 143 7.91 2.01 6.30
CA PRO A 143 8.43 0.65 6.23
C PRO A 143 7.31 -0.39 6.18
N PRO A 144 7.45 -1.51 5.43
CA PRO A 144 6.40 -2.52 5.30
C PRO A 144 5.78 -3.02 6.61
N ARG A 145 6.58 -3.05 7.69
CA ARG A 145 6.17 -3.47 9.04
C ARG A 145 5.19 -2.52 9.72
N GLU A 146 5.23 -1.23 9.39
CA GLU A 146 4.38 -0.21 9.99
C GLU A 146 3.16 0.12 9.13
N ARG A 147 3.16 -0.25 7.83
CA ARG A 147 2.07 0.05 6.89
C ARG A 147 0.70 -0.37 7.40
N GLY A 148 0.59 -1.46 8.18
CA GLY A 148 -0.69 -1.88 8.77
C GLY A 148 -1.28 -0.86 9.75
N ARG A 149 -0.45 -0.22 10.58
CA ARG A 149 -0.90 0.84 11.51
C ARG A 149 -1.43 2.05 10.75
N TYR A 150 -0.74 2.43 9.67
CA TYR A 150 -1.13 3.59 8.86
C TYR A 150 -2.33 3.29 7.95
N GLN A 151 -2.49 2.06 7.45
CA GLN A 151 -3.72 1.59 6.81
C GLN A 151 -4.93 1.60 7.76
N GLY A 152 -4.69 1.35 9.04
CA GLY A 152 -5.70 1.57 10.08
C GLY A 152 -6.19 3.02 10.14
N LEU A 153 -5.32 4.01 9.95
CA LEU A 153 -5.76 5.41 9.90
C LEU A 153 -6.65 5.69 8.68
N PHE A 154 -6.37 5.07 7.53
CA PHE A 154 -7.24 5.19 6.35
C PHE A 154 -8.63 4.59 6.57
N GLY A 155 -8.73 3.43 7.22
CA GLY A 155 -10.03 2.87 7.59
C GLY A 155 -10.78 3.74 8.61
N ALA A 156 -10.07 4.38 9.54
CA ALA A 156 -10.65 5.32 10.49
C ALA A 156 -11.19 6.58 9.78
N VAL A 157 -10.47 7.08 8.77
CA VAL A 157 -10.93 8.18 7.90
C VAL A 157 -12.22 7.81 7.16
N PHE A 158 -12.31 6.59 6.61
CA PHE A 158 -13.54 6.09 5.98
C PHE A 158 -14.70 5.97 6.98
N GLY A 159 -14.45 5.47 8.18
CA GLY A 159 -15.47 5.41 9.24
C GLY A 159 -15.95 6.80 9.64
N ALA A 160 -15.02 7.74 9.85
CA ALA A 160 -15.35 9.12 10.16
C ALA A 160 -16.18 9.78 9.05
N THR A 161 -15.82 9.58 7.78
CA THR A 161 -16.56 10.14 6.63
C THR A 161 -17.93 9.53 6.42
N SER A 162 -18.14 8.28 6.82
CA SER A 162 -19.47 7.66 6.78
C SER A 162 -20.47 8.33 7.72
N VAL A 163 -20.01 8.92 8.83
CA VAL A 163 -20.85 9.67 9.79
C VAL A 163 -20.87 11.16 9.44
N LEU A 164 -19.69 11.75 9.21
CA LEU A 164 -19.52 13.18 8.98
C LEU A 164 -20.17 13.62 7.66
N GLY A 165 -20.13 12.80 6.61
CA GLY A 165 -20.70 13.14 5.32
C GLY A 165 -22.20 13.45 5.40
N PRO A 166 -23.04 12.48 5.80
CA PRO A 166 -24.47 12.72 5.91
C PRO A 166 -24.84 13.83 6.90
N LEU A 167 -24.11 13.93 8.02
CA LEU A 167 -24.34 14.96 9.04
C LEU A 167 -24.06 16.37 8.52
N LEU A 168 -22.87 16.59 7.93
CA LEU A 168 -22.50 17.89 7.36
C LEU A 168 -23.39 18.22 6.16
N GLY A 169 -23.70 17.23 5.32
CA GLY A 169 -24.57 17.42 4.16
C GLY A 169 -25.97 17.88 4.57
N GLY A 170 -26.57 17.21 5.56
CA GLY A 170 -27.86 17.61 6.13
C GLY A 170 -27.84 19.04 6.67
N VAL A 171 -26.89 19.35 7.57
CA VAL A 171 -26.73 20.69 8.17
C VAL A 171 -26.55 21.77 7.10
N PHE A 172 -25.72 21.54 6.08
CA PHE A 172 -25.51 22.51 5.01
C PHE A 172 -26.74 22.69 4.11
N THR A 173 -27.49 21.62 3.84
CA THR A 173 -28.70 21.69 3.03
C THR A 173 -29.88 22.30 3.78
N GLU A 174 -29.98 22.11 5.10
CA GLU A 174 -31.08 22.59 5.93
C GLU A 174 -30.89 24.03 6.40
N HIS A 175 -29.65 24.43 6.73
CA HIS A 175 -29.37 25.75 7.33
C HIS A 175 -28.63 26.73 6.41
N LEU A 176 -27.99 26.26 5.34
CA LEU A 176 -27.29 27.10 4.38
C LEU A 176 -27.85 26.90 2.96
N SER A 177 -27.04 26.31 2.08
CA SER A 177 -27.36 25.98 0.70
C SER A 177 -26.58 24.74 0.34
N TRP A 178 -27.14 23.90 -0.55
CA TRP A 178 -26.45 22.73 -1.07
C TRP A 178 -25.07 23.06 -1.68
N ARG A 179 -24.84 24.32 -2.10
CA ARG A 179 -23.56 24.76 -2.67
C ARG A 179 -22.41 24.67 -1.65
N TRP A 180 -22.69 24.82 -0.36
CA TRP A 180 -21.70 24.70 0.72
C TRP A 180 -21.16 23.30 0.89
N VAL A 181 -21.90 22.30 0.42
CA VAL A 181 -21.44 20.90 0.34
C VAL A 181 -20.17 20.79 -0.51
N PHE A 182 -20.02 21.64 -1.52
CA PHE A 182 -18.80 21.72 -2.33
C PHE A 182 -17.80 22.74 -1.79
N TYR A 183 -18.25 23.85 -1.20
CA TYR A 183 -17.34 24.86 -0.67
C TYR A 183 -16.57 24.42 0.58
N VAL A 184 -17.10 23.47 1.38
CA VAL A 184 -16.40 22.94 2.55
C VAL A 184 -15.06 22.26 2.20
N ASN A 185 -14.95 21.73 0.97
CA ASN A 185 -13.72 21.09 0.50
C ASN A 185 -12.59 22.09 0.26
N LEU A 186 -12.90 23.34 -0.10
CA LEU A 186 -11.90 24.38 -0.43
C LEU A 186 -10.95 24.69 0.74
N PRO A 187 -11.42 25.12 1.92
CA PRO A 187 -10.52 25.48 3.02
C PRO A 187 -9.70 24.28 3.47
N VAL A 188 -10.32 23.10 3.56
CA VAL A 188 -9.64 21.87 4.00
C VAL A 188 -8.57 21.44 2.98
N GLY A 189 -8.87 21.50 1.68
CA GLY A 189 -7.91 21.16 0.63
C GLY A 189 -6.78 22.18 0.50
N VAL A 190 -7.03 23.47 0.74
CA VAL A 190 -5.97 24.49 0.79
C VAL A 190 -5.01 24.21 1.95
N VAL A 191 -5.53 23.86 3.13
CA VAL A 191 -4.70 23.44 4.28
C VAL A 191 -3.90 22.18 3.94
N ALA A 192 -4.54 21.15 3.36
CA ALA A 192 -3.84 19.94 2.93
C ALA A 192 -2.71 20.25 1.93
N LEU A 193 -2.98 21.10 0.94
CA LEU A 193 -2.03 21.51 -0.07
C LEU A 193 -0.83 22.26 0.54
N ALA A 194 -1.10 23.19 1.47
CA ALA A 194 -0.07 23.96 2.16
C ALA A 194 0.83 23.06 3.02
N VAL A 195 0.24 22.15 3.81
CA VAL A 195 1.00 21.21 4.65
C VAL A 195 1.86 20.28 3.80
N ILE A 196 1.34 19.76 2.69
CA ILE A 196 2.10 18.88 1.79
C ILE A 196 3.20 19.65 1.06
N ALA A 197 2.94 20.89 0.65
CA ALA A 197 3.96 21.73 0.05
C ALA A 197 5.15 21.92 1.00
N ALA A 198 4.87 22.23 2.28
CA ALA A 198 5.87 22.53 3.29
C ALA A 198 6.61 21.29 3.84
N VAL A 199 5.90 20.20 4.11
CA VAL A 199 6.45 19.10 4.93
C VAL A 199 6.87 17.88 4.09
N LEU A 200 6.11 17.54 3.05
CA LEU A 200 6.37 16.31 2.30
C LEU A 200 7.63 16.48 1.44
N HIS A 201 8.74 15.87 1.81
CA HIS A 201 9.96 15.85 0.99
C HIS A 201 10.18 14.44 0.44
N ILE A 202 9.85 14.26 -0.84
CA ILE A 202 10.14 13.04 -1.59
C ILE A 202 11.30 13.35 -2.54
N PRO A 203 12.46 12.68 -2.43
CA PRO A 203 13.59 12.87 -3.34
C PRO A 203 13.15 12.70 -4.80
N ARG A 204 13.44 13.68 -5.66
CA ARG A 204 13.14 13.60 -7.09
C ARG A 204 14.34 12.97 -7.81
N HIS A 205 14.12 11.86 -8.51
CA HIS A 205 15.03 11.42 -9.57
C HIS A 205 14.28 11.54 -10.90
N ALA A 206 14.77 12.43 -11.77
CA ALA A 206 14.17 12.71 -13.07
C ALA A 206 14.69 11.69 -14.09
N THR A 207 14.05 10.54 -14.18
CA THR A 207 14.22 9.63 -15.32
C THR A 207 13.24 10.03 -16.43
N ARG A 208 13.71 10.05 -17.68
CA ARG A 208 12.86 10.33 -18.86
C ARG A 208 12.00 9.09 -19.12
N HIS A 209 10.73 9.18 -18.77
CA HIS A 209 9.73 8.17 -19.10
C HIS A 209 8.94 8.61 -20.33
N VAL A 210 8.58 7.65 -21.19
CA VAL A 210 7.69 7.90 -22.32
C VAL A 210 6.26 7.57 -21.90
N ILE A 211 5.40 8.59 -21.80
CA ILE A 211 3.99 8.36 -21.48
C ILE A 211 3.32 7.63 -22.66
N ASP A 212 2.74 6.47 -22.37
CA ASP A 212 1.80 5.81 -23.27
C ASP A 212 0.42 6.47 -23.20
N TYR A 213 0.26 7.59 -23.92
CA TYR A 213 -1.00 8.31 -23.99
C TYR A 213 -2.13 7.47 -24.60
N LEU A 214 -1.79 6.62 -25.58
CA LEU A 214 -2.77 5.79 -26.29
C LEU A 214 -3.29 4.67 -25.39
N GLY A 215 -2.40 3.92 -24.75
CA GLY A 215 -2.77 2.89 -23.77
C GLY A 215 -3.53 3.49 -22.59
N THR A 216 -3.16 4.70 -22.14
CA THR A 216 -3.88 5.36 -21.05
C THR A 216 -5.30 5.79 -21.45
N LEU A 217 -5.46 6.38 -22.64
CA LEU A 217 -6.77 6.75 -23.17
C LEU A 217 -7.65 5.51 -23.34
N LEU A 218 -7.08 4.42 -23.85
CA LEU A 218 -7.80 3.16 -24.09
C LEU A 218 -8.24 2.52 -22.77
N ILE A 219 -7.38 2.38 -21.77
CA ILE A 219 -7.79 1.79 -20.48
C ILE A 219 -8.81 2.65 -19.74
N ALA A 220 -8.67 3.98 -19.80
CA ALA A 220 -9.66 4.90 -19.26
C ALA A 220 -11.02 4.73 -19.98
N SER A 221 -11.01 4.56 -21.31
CA SER A 221 -12.21 4.34 -22.11
C SER A 221 -12.86 2.99 -21.84
N VAL A 222 -12.08 1.92 -21.68
CA VAL A 222 -12.56 0.59 -21.29
C VAL A 222 -13.20 0.63 -19.89
N ALA A 223 -12.49 1.22 -18.92
CA ALA A 223 -13.03 1.40 -17.58
C ALA A 223 -14.34 2.21 -17.61
N THR A 224 -14.38 3.27 -18.42
CA THR A 224 -15.58 4.10 -18.60
C THR A 224 -16.74 3.27 -19.14
N CYS A 225 -16.53 2.49 -20.20
CA CYS A 225 -17.58 1.64 -20.76
C CYS A 225 -18.08 0.61 -19.74
N LEU A 226 -17.17 -0.06 -19.02
CA LEU A 226 -17.52 -1.05 -18.00
C LEU A 226 -18.32 -0.43 -16.84
N VAL A 227 -17.88 0.72 -16.34
CA VAL A 227 -18.57 1.45 -15.26
C VAL A 227 -19.92 1.98 -15.74
N LEU A 228 -20.06 2.46 -16.98
CA LEU A 228 -21.35 2.91 -17.52
C LEU A 228 -22.32 1.75 -17.71
N VAL A 229 -21.87 0.63 -18.29
CA VAL A 229 -22.69 -0.59 -18.44
C VAL A 229 -23.18 -1.07 -17.08
N ALA A 230 -22.29 -1.08 -16.09
CA ALA A 230 -22.66 -1.42 -14.73
C ALA A 230 -23.65 -0.38 -14.18
N SER A 231 -23.26 0.88 -14.07
CA SER A 231 -24.02 1.90 -13.33
C SER A 231 -25.39 2.22 -13.93
N LEU A 232 -25.53 2.20 -15.25
CA LEU A 232 -26.77 2.53 -15.97
C LEU A 232 -27.57 1.28 -16.39
N GLY A 233 -26.92 0.11 -16.41
CA GLY A 233 -27.55 -1.16 -16.75
C GLY A 233 -28.52 -1.59 -15.66
N GLY A 234 -29.78 -1.77 -16.02
CA GLY A 234 -30.86 -2.20 -15.12
C GLY A 234 -31.45 -1.08 -14.24
N THR A 235 -30.85 0.11 -14.24
CA THR A 235 -31.35 1.28 -13.50
C THR A 235 -32.02 2.28 -14.44
N THR A 236 -31.25 2.88 -15.34
CA THR A 236 -31.73 3.89 -16.31
C THR A 236 -32.09 3.24 -17.65
N TRP A 237 -31.30 2.26 -18.10
CA TRP A 237 -31.56 1.53 -19.34
C TRP A 237 -31.64 0.04 -19.06
N GLY A 238 -32.59 -0.66 -19.68
CA GLY A 238 -32.68 -2.11 -19.56
C GLY A 238 -31.40 -2.79 -20.06
N TRP A 239 -31.03 -3.92 -19.47
CA TRP A 239 -29.84 -4.69 -19.87
C TRP A 239 -29.85 -5.09 -21.36
N GLY A 240 -31.02 -5.34 -21.94
CA GLY A 240 -31.19 -5.64 -23.36
C GLY A 240 -31.28 -4.41 -24.28
N SER A 241 -31.12 -3.20 -23.76
CA SER A 241 -31.21 -1.98 -24.58
C SER A 241 -30.05 -1.87 -25.56
N PRO A 242 -30.28 -1.34 -26.79
CA PRO A 242 -29.22 -1.11 -27.76
C PRO A 242 -28.06 -0.26 -27.21
N GLN A 243 -28.35 0.66 -26.29
CA GLN A 243 -27.37 1.54 -25.65
C GLN A 243 -26.40 0.74 -24.76
N ILE A 244 -26.92 -0.12 -23.87
CA ILE A 244 -26.09 -0.94 -22.97
C ILE A 244 -25.32 -2.00 -23.76
N ILE A 245 -25.98 -2.65 -24.73
CA ILE A 245 -25.30 -3.62 -25.62
C ILE A 245 -24.22 -2.92 -26.44
N GLY A 246 -24.50 -1.74 -26.99
CA GLY A 246 -23.53 -0.93 -27.73
C GLY A 246 -22.33 -0.53 -26.89
N LEU A 247 -22.55 -0.11 -25.64
CA LEU A 247 -21.47 0.20 -24.69
C LEU A 247 -20.67 -1.05 -24.29
N ALA A 248 -21.32 -2.20 -24.12
CA ALA A 248 -20.66 -3.47 -23.80
C ALA A 248 -19.78 -3.95 -24.97
N VAL A 249 -20.31 -3.90 -26.20
CA VAL A 249 -19.56 -4.24 -27.42
C VAL A 249 -18.41 -3.26 -27.63
N LEU A 250 -18.65 -1.95 -27.49
CA LEU A 250 -17.61 -0.94 -27.58
C LEU A 250 -16.51 -1.17 -26.54
N GLY A 251 -16.88 -1.46 -25.29
CA GLY A 251 -15.94 -1.79 -24.22
C GLY A 251 -15.11 -3.03 -24.55
N ALA A 252 -15.72 -4.08 -25.09
CA ALA A 252 -15.00 -5.30 -25.52
C ALA A 252 -14.03 -5.03 -26.69
N VAL A 253 -14.45 -4.24 -27.67
CA VAL A 253 -13.60 -3.83 -28.80
C VAL A 253 -12.44 -2.97 -28.31
N LEU A 254 -12.70 -1.97 -27.46
CA LEU A 254 -11.68 -1.11 -26.88
C LEU A 254 -10.71 -1.92 -26.00
N ALA A 255 -11.17 -2.94 -25.29
CA ALA A 255 -10.32 -3.83 -24.51
C ALA A 255 -9.42 -4.69 -25.43
N ALA A 256 -9.93 -5.18 -26.55
CA ALA A 256 -9.13 -5.91 -27.54
C ALA A 256 -8.06 -5.00 -28.17
N VAL A 257 -8.44 -3.76 -28.53
CA VAL A 257 -7.51 -2.75 -29.05
C VAL A 257 -6.48 -2.36 -28.00
N PHE A 258 -6.89 -2.18 -26.74
CA PHE A 258 -6.00 -1.94 -25.61
C PHE A 258 -4.94 -3.04 -25.51
N VAL A 259 -5.34 -4.32 -25.49
CA VAL A 259 -4.39 -5.44 -25.44
C VAL A 259 -3.43 -5.43 -26.64
N ALA A 260 -3.89 -5.06 -27.84
CA ALA A 260 -3.04 -4.99 -29.03
C ALA A 260 -2.01 -3.84 -28.97
N VAL A 261 -2.44 -2.66 -28.48
CA VAL A 261 -1.58 -1.47 -28.29
C VAL A 261 -0.57 -1.71 -27.17
N GLU A 262 -1.03 -2.25 -26.05
CA GLU A 262 -0.22 -2.50 -24.86
C GLU A 262 0.92 -3.49 -25.13
N ARG A 263 0.70 -4.45 -26.05
CA ARG A 263 1.74 -5.38 -26.51
C ARG A 263 2.86 -4.70 -27.30
N ARG A 264 2.61 -3.52 -27.86
CA ARG A 264 3.54 -2.77 -28.72
C ARG A 264 4.12 -1.53 -28.03
N ALA A 265 3.54 -1.09 -26.91
CA ALA A 265 3.99 0.08 -26.17
C ALA A 265 5.37 -0.18 -25.52
N ALA A 266 6.25 0.83 -25.58
CA ALA A 266 7.58 0.77 -24.95
C ALA A 266 7.49 0.76 -23.42
N GLU A 267 6.60 1.58 -22.86
CA GLU A 267 6.26 1.61 -21.44
C GLU A 267 4.74 1.39 -21.30
N PRO A 268 4.26 0.14 -21.22
CA PRO A 268 2.83 -0.17 -21.04
C PRO A 268 2.28 0.42 -19.73
N VAL A 269 1.01 0.85 -19.72
CA VAL A 269 0.26 1.28 -18.52
C VAL A 269 -0.03 0.12 -17.57
N LEU A 270 -0.33 -1.06 -18.09
CA LEU A 270 -0.55 -2.30 -17.38
C LEU A 270 0.19 -3.43 -18.12
N PRO A 271 1.50 -3.65 -17.81
CA PRO A 271 2.34 -4.61 -18.50
C PRO A 271 1.69 -6.00 -18.48
N LEU A 272 1.42 -6.56 -19.66
CA LEU A 272 0.79 -7.88 -19.78
C LEU A 272 1.65 -8.99 -19.17
N LYS A 273 2.97 -8.75 -18.99
CA LYS A 273 3.88 -9.63 -18.23
C LYS A 273 3.39 -9.88 -16.79
N LEU A 274 2.70 -8.92 -16.17
CA LEU A 274 2.15 -9.08 -14.82
C LEU A 274 1.08 -10.17 -14.77
N PHE A 275 0.26 -10.33 -15.80
CA PHE A 275 -0.76 -11.39 -15.84
C PHE A 275 -0.19 -12.80 -16.03
N ARG A 276 1.09 -12.92 -16.46
CA ARG A 276 1.80 -14.21 -16.43
C ARG A 276 2.19 -14.61 -15.01
N VAL A 277 2.32 -13.64 -14.09
CA VAL A 277 2.55 -13.91 -12.68
C VAL A 277 1.23 -14.38 -12.06
N ARG A 278 1.12 -15.69 -11.81
CA ARG A 278 -0.09 -16.31 -11.27
C ARG A 278 -0.61 -15.61 -10.01
N THR A 279 0.31 -15.19 -9.13
CA THR A 279 0.00 -14.47 -7.89
C THR A 279 -0.66 -13.11 -8.15
N PHE A 280 -0.18 -12.36 -9.14
CA PHE A 280 -0.78 -11.08 -9.54
C PHE A 280 -2.19 -11.28 -10.11
N THR A 281 -2.36 -12.23 -11.05
CA THR A 281 -3.67 -12.50 -11.67
C THR A 281 -4.71 -12.93 -10.64
N LEU A 282 -4.36 -13.84 -9.74
CA LEU A 282 -5.27 -14.25 -8.65
C LEU A 282 -5.58 -13.08 -7.72
N ALA A 283 -4.59 -12.28 -7.33
CA ALA A 283 -4.81 -11.12 -6.49
C ALA A 283 -5.70 -10.07 -7.16
N ALA A 284 -5.56 -9.84 -8.46
CA ALA A 284 -6.43 -8.95 -9.23
C ALA A 284 -7.88 -9.43 -9.23
N VAL A 285 -8.15 -10.72 -9.47
CA VAL A 285 -9.51 -11.27 -9.46
C VAL A 285 -10.11 -11.24 -8.05
N ILE A 286 -9.34 -11.59 -7.01
CA ILE A 286 -9.82 -11.50 -5.63
C ILE A 286 -10.07 -10.02 -5.27
N SER A 287 -9.25 -9.09 -5.74
CA SER A 287 -9.46 -7.65 -5.52
C SER A 287 -10.77 -7.17 -6.15
N PHE A 288 -11.09 -7.64 -7.36
CA PHE A 288 -12.40 -7.41 -7.99
C PHE A 288 -13.55 -7.94 -7.13
N VAL A 289 -13.47 -9.19 -6.66
CA VAL A 289 -14.50 -9.82 -5.80
C VAL A 289 -14.69 -9.04 -4.49
N VAL A 290 -13.60 -8.64 -3.85
CA VAL A 290 -13.65 -7.83 -2.62
C VAL A 290 -14.26 -6.47 -2.90
N GLY A 291 -13.89 -5.82 -4.01
CA GLY A 291 -14.50 -4.55 -4.43
C GLY A 291 -16.01 -4.68 -4.65
N PHE A 292 -16.42 -5.74 -5.36
CA PHE A 292 -17.83 -6.07 -5.62
C PHE A 292 -18.63 -6.24 -4.33
N ALA A 293 -18.14 -7.05 -3.39
CA ALA A 293 -18.80 -7.27 -2.11
C ALA A 293 -18.81 -6.01 -1.22
N MET A 294 -17.67 -5.31 -1.13
CA MET A 294 -17.50 -4.17 -0.24
C MET A 294 -18.38 -2.99 -0.63
N PHE A 295 -18.29 -2.53 -1.88
CA PHE A 295 -19.05 -1.36 -2.32
C PHE A 295 -20.52 -1.68 -2.52
N GLY A 296 -20.85 -2.88 -3.01
CA GLY A 296 -22.23 -3.34 -3.03
C GLY A 296 -22.84 -3.28 -1.62
N ALA A 297 -22.14 -3.80 -0.61
CA ALA A 297 -22.64 -3.77 0.77
C ALA A 297 -22.72 -2.34 1.34
N MET A 298 -21.67 -1.53 1.16
CA MET A 298 -21.63 -0.14 1.65
C MET A 298 -22.71 0.76 1.05
N THR A 299 -23.19 0.46 -0.17
CA THR A 299 -24.31 1.20 -0.77
C THR A 299 -25.65 0.88 -0.12
N TYR A 300 -25.93 -0.39 0.19
CA TYR A 300 -27.26 -0.84 0.64
C TYR A 300 -27.42 -0.95 2.16
N LEU A 301 -26.33 -1.12 2.92
CA LEU A 301 -26.34 -1.13 4.39
C LEU A 301 -26.93 0.16 5.00
N PRO A 302 -26.52 1.38 4.58
CA PRO A 302 -27.12 2.61 5.06
C PRO A 302 -28.60 2.71 4.70
N THR A 303 -28.98 2.28 3.50
CA THR A 303 -30.38 2.27 3.05
C THR A 303 -31.24 1.34 3.91
N PHE A 304 -30.73 0.17 4.29
CA PHE A 304 -31.42 -0.72 5.23
C PHE A 304 -31.66 -0.04 6.58
N LEU A 305 -30.62 0.56 7.16
CA LEU A 305 -30.72 1.22 8.46
C LEU A 305 -31.70 2.41 8.42
N GLN A 306 -31.65 3.22 7.36
CA GLN A 306 -32.48 4.42 7.25
C GLN A 306 -33.93 4.11 6.89
N VAL A 307 -34.18 3.18 5.96
CA VAL A 307 -35.54 2.89 5.47
C VAL A 307 -36.25 1.86 6.34
N VAL A 308 -35.56 0.77 6.73
CA VAL A 308 -36.17 -0.35 7.47
C VAL A 308 -36.16 -0.09 8.97
N ARG A 309 -35.01 0.32 9.52
CA ARG A 309 -34.91 0.62 10.97
C ARG A 309 -35.36 2.05 11.32
N GLY A 310 -35.54 2.92 10.31
CA GLY A 310 -36.02 4.29 10.52
C GLY A 310 -35.02 5.18 11.27
N VAL A 311 -33.73 4.83 11.30
CA VAL A 311 -32.72 5.63 12.01
C VAL A 311 -32.22 6.78 11.15
N SER A 312 -31.82 7.88 11.78
CA SER A 312 -31.27 9.02 11.07
C SER A 312 -29.94 8.67 10.36
N PRO A 313 -29.53 9.40 9.31
CA PRO A 313 -28.26 9.16 8.62
C PRO A 313 -27.05 9.19 9.55
N THR A 314 -27.04 10.09 10.53
CA THR A 314 -25.98 10.17 11.56
C THR A 314 -25.90 8.89 12.37
N VAL A 315 -27.05 8.40 12.84
CA VAL A 315 -27.12 7.19 13.66
C VAL A 315 -26.81 5.96 12.80
N SER A 316 -27.22 5.92 11.53
CA SER A 316 -26.83 4.89 10.56
C SER A 316 -25.30 4.77 10.44
N GLY A 317 -24.58 5.89 10.35
CA GLY A 317 -23.12 5.87 10.35
C GLY A 317 -22.53 5.32 11.65
N VAL A 318 -23.12 5.67 12.80
CA VAL A 318 -22.72 5.11 14.12
C VAL A 318 -22.92 3.59 14.16
N TYR A 319 -24.04 3.09 13.63
CA TYR A 319 -24.30 1.67 13.51
C TYR A 319 -23.28 0.93 12.65
N MET A 320 -22.60 1.61 11.72
CA MET A 320 -21.56 1.02 10.88
C MET A 320 -20.17 1.00 11.53
N LEU A 321 -19.97 1.65 12.68
CA LEU A 321 -18.69 1.66 13.39
C LEU A 321 -18.14 0.25 13.71
N PRO A 322 -18.95 -0.75 14.13
CA PRO A 322 -18.48 -2.12 14.32
C PRO A 322 -17.86 -2.72 13.05
N MET A 323 -18.41 -2.44 11.86
CA MET A 323 -17.83 -2.89 10.59
C MET A 323 -16.44 -2.27 10.38
N VAL A 324 -16.34 -0.94 10.56
CA VAL A 324 -15.06 -0.23 10.44
C VAL A 324 -14.05 -0.79 11.44
N PHE A 325 -14.46 -0.97 12.70
CA PHE A 325 -13.62 -1.55 13.74
C PHE A 325 -13.14 -2.96 13.36
N GLY A 326 -14.01 -3.80 12.79
CA GLY A 326 -13.64 -5.11 12.26
C GLY A 326 -12.58 -5.03 11.16
N VAL A 327 -12.77 -4.14 10.16
CA VAL A 327 -11.80 -3.90 9.09
C VAL A 327 -10.45 -3.47 9.66
N LEU A 328 -10.45 -2.55 10.62
CA LEU A 328 -9.25 -2.00 11.25
C LEU A 328 -8.49 -3.04 12.05
N LEU A 329 -9.18 -3.76 12.92
CA LEU A 329 -8.60 -4.78 13.78
C LEU A 329 -7.97 -5.89 12.93
N ALA A 330 -8.73 -6.38 11.94
CA ALA A 330 -8.29 -7.46 11.07
C ALA A 330 -7.15 -7.07 10.13
N SER A 331 -7.20 -5.88 9.51
CA SER A 331 -6.12 -5.40 8.64
C SER A 331 -4.84 -5.16 9.43
N THR A 332 -4.92 -4.53 10.60
CA THR A 332 -3.77 -4.30 11.46
C THR A 332 -3.17 -5.62 11.97
N ALA A 333 -4.01 -6.53 12.48
CA ALA A 333 -3.56 -7.82 13.00
C ALA A 333 -2.92 -8.68 11.90
N SER A 334 -3.58 -8.81 10.74
CA SER A 334 -3.04 -9.57 9.62
C SER A 334 -1.73 -8.97 9.11
N GLY A 335 -1.65 -7.65 8.93
CA GLY A 335 -0.41 -6.98 8.52
C GLY A 335 0.75 -7.20 9.49
N GLN A 336 0.52 -7.13 10.79
CA GLN A 336 1.54 -7.39 11.82
C GLN A 336 1.96 -8.87 11.87
N ILE A 337 1.01 -9.80 11.76
CA ILE A 337 1.32 -11.23 11.77
C ILE A 337 2.09 -11.60 10.51
N VAL A 338 1.70 -11.12 9.33
CA VAL A 338 2.42 -11.35 8.07
C VAL A 338 3.84 -10.81 8.16
N SER A 339 4.02 -9.60 8.70
CA SER A 339 5.35 -8.97 8.80
C SER A 339 6.29 -9.67 9.78
N ARG A 340 5.75 -10.34 10.81
CA ARG A 340 6.51 -11.14 11.78
C ARG A 340 6.76 -12.57 11.32
N THR A 341 5.75 -13.24 10.77
CA THR A 341 5.79 -14.68 10.46
C THR A 341 6.21 -14.99 9.03
N GLY A 342 6.13 -14.00 8.13
CA GLY A 342 6.37 -14.21 6.70
C GLY A 342 5.27 -15.03 5.99
N ARG A 343 4.24 -15.48 6.72
CA ARG A 343 3.13 -16.28 6.20
C ARG A 343 1.95 -15.40 5.89
N TRP A 344 1.51 -15.41 4.64
CA TRP A 344 0.45 -14.51 4.16
C TRP A 344 -0.73 -15.26 3.56
N LYS A 345 -0.58 -16.50 3.10
CA LYS A 345 -1.65 -17.21 2.36
C LYS A 345 -2.90 -17.45 3.20
N VAL A 346 -2.73 -17.64 4.51
CA VAL A 346 -3.85 -17.89 5.43
C VAL A 346 -4.86 -16.74 5.42
N PHE A 347 -4.41 -15.49 5.27
CA PHE A 347 -5.28 -14.32 5.43
C PHE A 347 -6.25 -14.06 4.27
N PRO A 348 -5.84 -14.10 2.97
CA PRO A 348 -6.80 -14.03 1.88
C PRO A 348 -7.82 -15.18 1.92
N VAL A 349 -7.39 -16.39 2.31
CA VAL A 349 -8.26 -17.57 2.40
C VAL A 349 -9.28 -17.41 3.53
N THR A 350 -8.84 -17.12 4.76
CA THR A 350 -9.78 -16.94 5.88
C THR A 350 -10.61 -15.67 5.71
N GLY A 351 -10.03 -14.59 5.21
CA GLY A 351 -10.72 -13.33 4.99
C GLY A 351 -11.86 -13.43 3.99
N THR A 352 -11.64 -14.06 2.83
CA THR A 352 -12.70 -14.26 1.83
C THR A 352 -13.79 -15.22 2.33
N ALA A 353 -13.44 -16.24 3.13
CA ALA A 353 -14.42 -17.10 3.81
C ALA A 353 -15.29 -16.30 4.78
N VAL A 354 -14.65 -15.47 5.62
CA VAL A 354 -15.34 -14.62 6.61
C VAL A 354 -16.18 -13.54 5.93
N THR A 355 -15.74 -12.97 4.81
CA THR A 355 -16.56 -12.04 4.00
C THR A 355 -17.79 -12.75 3.44
N THR A 356 -17.63 -13.98 2.92
CA THR A 356 -18.75 -14.79 2.42
C THR A 356 -19.74 -15.09 3.54
N LEU A 357 -19.25 -15.52 4.71
CA LEU A 357 -20.07 -15.72 5.90
C LEU A 357 -20.76 -14.42 6.33
N GLY A 358 -20.05 -13.29 6.32
CA GLY A 358 -20.59 -11.97 6.64
C GLY A 358 -21.76 -11.60 5.74
N LEU A 359 -21.65 -11.82 4.42
CA LEU A 359 -22.76 -11.60 3.48
C LEU A 359 -23.97 -12.50 3.78
N LEU A 360 -23.74 -13.78 4.10
CA LEU A 360 -24.82 -14.71 4.50
C LEU A 360 -25.47 -14.31 5.83
N LEU A 361 -24.71 -13.76 6.77
CA LEU A 361 -25.23 -13.23 8.04
C LEU A 361 -26.04 -11.96 7.80
N LEU A 362 -25.55 -11.05 6.95
CA LEU A 362 -26.28 -9.84 6.56
C LEU A 362 -27.62 -10.16 5.88
N HIS A 363 -27.69 -11.24 5.10
CA HIS A 363 -28.95 -11.71 4.52
C HIS A 363 -29.99 -12.10 5.58
N ARG A 364 -29.57 -12.58 6.76
CA ARG A 364 -30.48 -12.94 7.86
C ARG A 364 -31.00 -11.74 8.66
N LEU A 365 -30.60 -10.52 8.30
CA LEU A 365 -31.16 -9.33 8.94
C LEU A 365 -32.61 -9.13 8.52
N ASP A 366 -33.36 -8.57 9.44
CA ASP A 366 -34.80 -8.32 9.32
C ASP A 366 -35.16 -7.10 10.18
N GLU A 367 -36.34 -6.50 9.98
CA GLU A 367 -36.77 -5.29 10.73
C GLU A 367 -36.68 -5.42 12.26
N HIS A 368 -36.85 -6.64 12.78
CA HIS A 368 -36.85 -6.96 14.21
C HIS A 368 -35.46 -7.28 14.79
N SER A 369 -34.40 -7.29 13.96
CA SER A 369 -33.05 -7.67 14.38
C SER A 369 -32.49 -6.72 15.45
N SER A 370 -32.00 -7.25 16.58
CA SER A 370 -31.46 -6.42 17.66
C SER A 370 -30.18 -5.65 17.25
N THR A 371 -29.93 -4.51 17.91
CA THR A 371 -28.72 -3.70 17.70
C THR A 371 -27.43 -4.50 17.90
N ALA A 372 -27.40 -5.37 18.90
CA ALA A 372 -26.25 -6.24 19.17
C ALA A 372 -26.01 -7.23 18.02
N LEU A 373 -27.07 -7.85 17.49
CA LEU A 373 -26.96 -8.80 16.39
C LEU A 373 -26.46 -8.13 15.10
N MET A 374 -27.04 -6.97 14.75
CA MET A 374 -26.57 -6.18 13.59
C MET A 374 -25.09 -5.80 13.75
N SER A 375 -24.71 -5.31 14.93
CA SER A 375 -23.32 -4.92 15.21
C SER A 375 -22.35 -6.10 15.06
N ALA A 376 -22.75 -7.30 15.51
CA ALA A 376 -21.95 -8.50 15.35
C ALA A 376 -21.79 -8.89 13.87
N TYR A 377 -22.87 -8.85 13.08
CA TYR A 377 -22.80 -9.20 11.66
C TYR A 377 -21.96 -8.19 10.86
N PHE A 378 -22.11 -6.90 11.16
CA PHE A 378 -21.32 -5.83 10.57
C PHE A 378 -19.84 -5.99 10.91
N PHE A 379 -19.54 -6.31 12.18
CA PHE A 379 -18.18 -6.60 12.62
C PHE A 379 -17.57 -7.81 11.88
N VAL A 380 -18.29 -8.93 11.76
CA VAL A 380 -17.83 -10.13 11.04
C VAL A 380 -17.54 -9.82 9.58
N PHE A 381 -18.45 -9.12 8.90
CA PHE A 381 -18.23 -8.69 7.52
C PHE A 381 -17.00 -7.78 7.38
N GLY A 382 -16.85 -6.82 8.29
CA GLY A 382 -15.69 -5.93 8.36
C GLY A 382 -14.37 -6.68 8.58
N VAL A 383 -14.34 -7.65 9.50
CA VAL A 383 -13.17 -8.52 9.74
C VAL A 383 -12.76 -9.23 8.46
N GLY A 384 -13.72 -9.82 7.73
CA GLY A 384 -13.44 -10.50 6.47
C GLY A 384 -12.75 -9.58 5.46
N LEU A 385 -13.29 -8.37 5.25
CA LEU A 385 -12.68 -7.37 4.37
C LEU A 385 -11.28 -6.97 4.83
N GLY A 386 -11.09 -6.70 6.12
CA GLY A 386 -9.80 -6.30 6.68
C GLY A 386 -8.69 -7.34 6.53
N LEU A 387 -9.01 -8.64 6.66
CA LEU A 387 -8.06 -9.74 6.47
C LEU A 387 -7.55 -9.85 5.02
N VAL A 388 -8.34 -9.40 4.04
CA VAL A 388 -7.99 -9.55 2.61
C VAL A 388 -7.34 -8.29 2.04
N MET A 389 -7.92 -7.11 2.30
CA MET A 389 -7.60 -5.87 1.58
C MET A 389 -6.12 -5.49 1.65
N GLN A 390 -5.54 -5.48 2.85
CA GLN A 390 -4.14 -5.11 3.03
C GLN A 390 -3.20 -6.20 2.48
N VAL A 391 -3.54 -7.45 2.72
CA VAL A 391 -2.67 -8.58 2.39
C VAL A 391 -2.56 -8.74 0.88
N LEU A 392 -3.63 -8.53 0.11
CA LEU A 392 -3.57 -8.54 -1.35
C LEU A 392 -2.60 -7.50 -1.92
N VAL A 393 -2.63 -6.26 -1.41
CA VAL A 393 -1.70 -5.21 -1.85
C VAL A 393 -0.26 -5.62 -1.55
N LEU A 394 0.00 -6.14 -0.35
CA LEU A 394 1.32 -6.61 0.04
C LEU A 394 1.82 -7.77 -0.84
N ILE A 395 0.95 -8.74 -1.12
CA ILE A 395 1.29 -9.90 -1.98
C ILE A 395 1.63 -9.45 -3.39
N VAL A 396 0.81 -8.56 -3.97
CA VAL A 396 1.03 -8.00 -5.31
C VAL A 396 2.37 -7.28 -5.35
N GLN A 397 2.67 -6.48 -4.33
CA GLN A 397 3.94 -5.77 -4.21
C GLN A 397 5.15 -6.70 -4.09
N ASN A 398 5.01 -7.84 -3.38
CA ASN A 398 6.10 -8.81 -3.21
C ASN A 398 6.28 -9.73 -4.43
N ALA A 399 5.24 -9.94 -5.24
CA ALA A 399 5.26 -10.84 -6.38
C ALA A 399 5.89 -10.23 -7.65
N VAL A 400 6.10 -8.92 -7.67
CA VAL A 400 6.58 -8.18 -8.86
C VAL A 400 7.95 -7.54 -8.62
N PRO A 401 8.75 -7.31 -9.67
CA PRO A 401 9.96 -6.50 -9.59
C PRO A 401 9.67 -5.07 -9.10
N TYR A 402 10.65 -4.43 -8.47
CA TYR A 402 10.49 -3.07 -7.91
C TYR A 402 10.12 -2.02 -8.98
N GLU A 403 10.59 -2.21 -10.22
CA GLU A 403 10.23 -1.39 -11.39
C GLU A 403 8.72 -1.39 -11.70
N ASP A 404 8.03 -2.49 -11.43
CA ASP A 404 6.61 -2.65 -11.74
C ASP A 404 5.71 -2.44 -10.49
N LEU A 405 6.29 -2.04 -9.35
CA LEU A 405 5.62 -2.00 -8.05
C LEU A 405 4.39 -1.09 -8.03
N GLY A 406 4.53 0.12 -8.57
CA GLY A 406 3.45 1.10 -8.62
C GLY A 406 2.36 0.73 -9.63
N VAL A 407 2.75 0.16 -10.77
CA VAL A 407 1.80 -0.36 -11.77
C VAL A 407 1.02 -1.57 -11.25
N ALA A 408 1.68 -2.49 -10.54
CA ALA A 408 1.01 -3.66 -9.98
C ALA A 408 0.03 -3.26 -8.86
N THR A 409 0.44 -2.34 -7.97
CA THR A 409 -0.41 -1.83 -6.88
C THR A 409 -1.63 -1.07 -7.41
N SER A 410 -1.42 -0.19 -8.39
CA SER A 410 -2.50 0.56 -9.03
C SER A 410 -3.41 -0.36 -9.85
N GLY A 411 -2.86 -1.40 -10.50
CA GLY A 411 -3.61 -2.45 -11.18
C GLY A 411 -4.56 -3.19 -10.24
N ALA A 412 -4.08 -3.66 -9.08
CA ALA A 412 -4.94 -4.31 -8.07
C ALA A 412 -6.05 -3.39 -7.57
N THR A 413 -5.74 -2.11 -7.36
CA THR A 413 -6.74 -1.09 -6.97
C THR A 413 -7.75 -0.84 -8.09
N PHE A 414 -7.30 -0.79 -9.34
CA PHE A 414 -8.15 -0.63 -10.51
C PHE A 414 -9.15 -1.77 -10.64
N PHE A 415 -8.70 -3.03 -10.54
CA PHE A 415 -9.60 -4.18 -10.57
C PHE A 415 -10.62 -4.17 -9.42
N ARG A 416 -10.19 -3.74 -8.23
CA ARG A 416 -11.10 -3.51 -7.10
C ARG A 416 -12.14 -2.44 -7.39
N SER A 417 -11.76 -1.32 -8.00
CA SER A 417 -12.70 -0.25 -8.38
C SER A 417 -13.66 -0.69 -9.50
N ILE A 418 -13.21 -1.47 -10.47
CA ILE A 418 -14.12 -2.10 -11.45
C ILE A 418 -15.11 -3.00 -10.71
N GLY A 419 -14.62 -3.87 -9.82
CA GLY A 419 -15.46 -4.72 -8.99
C GLY A 419 -16.51 -3.93 -8.21
N ALA A 420 -16.11 -2.79 -7.63
CA ALA A 420 -17.00 -1.88 -6.93
C ALA A 420 -18.17 -1.40 -7.80
N SER A 421 -17.90 -0.93 -9.02
CA SER A 421 -18.94 -0.45 -9.94
C SER A 421 -19.89 -1.56 -10.36
N PHE A 422 -19.38 -2.76 -10.66
CA PHE A 422 -20.21 -3.93 -10.93
C PHE A 422 -21.03 -4.35 -9.70
N GLY A 423 -20.46 -4.25 -8.50
CA GLY A 423 -21.16 -4.53 -7.25
C GLY A 423 -22.38 -3.66 -7.08
N VAL A 424 -22.21 -2.34 -7.13
CA VAL A 424 -23.31 -1.37 -6.99
C VAL A 424 -24.40 -1.59 -8.04
N ALA A 425 -24.00 -1.82 -9.29
CA ALA A 425 -24.89 -2.05 -10.42
C ALA A 425 -25.76 -3.31 -10.31
N VAL A 426 -25.10 -4.45 -10.08
CA VAL A 426 -25.78 -5.74 -9.96
C VAL A 426 -26.67 -5.72 -8.73
N PHE A 427 -26.19 -5.14 -7.63
CA PHE A 427 -26.98 -5.02 -6.41
C PHE A 427 -28.21 -4.15 -6.62
N GLY A 428 -28.09 -3.03 -7.34
CA GLY A 428 -29.22 -2.18 -7.67
C GLY A 428 -30.23 -2.82 -8.59
N THR A 429 -29.78 -3.57 -9.59
CA THR A 429 -30.67 -4.35 -10.45
C THR A 429 -31.43 -5.40 -9.64
N ILE A 430 -30.74 -6.15 -8.78
CA ILE A 430 -31.36 -7.19 -7.95
C ILE A 430 -32.36 -6.55 -6.98
N PHE A 431 -31.95 -5.51 -6.26
CA PHE A 431 -32.81 -4.77 -5.35
C PHE A 431 -34.06 -4.24 -6.06
N ALA A 432 -33.91 -3.55 -7.19
CA ALA A 432 -35.04 -2.99 -7.93
C ALA A 432 -36.01 -4.07 -8.43
N ASN A 433 -35.50 -5.19 -8.94
CA ASN A 433 -36.32 -6.31 -9.42
C ASN A 433 -37.06 -7.02 -8.28
N GLN A 434 -36.35 -7.33 -7.19
CA GLN A 434 -36.94 -7.98 -6.01
C GLN A 434 -37.99 -7.06 -5.37
N LEU A 435 -37.67 -5.78 -5.22
CA LEU A 435 -38.59 -4.80 -4.64
C LEU A 435 -39.82 -4.59 -5.54
N ALA A 436 -39.65 -4.57 -6.85
CA ALA A 436 -40.76 -4.49 -7.80
C ALA A 436 -41.73 -5.67 -7.68
N GLY A 437 -41.19 -6.90 -7.61
CA GLY A 437 -41.99 -8.10 -7.43
C GLY A 437 -42.76 -8.06 -6.11
N ARG A 438 -42.05 -7.84 -5.00
CA ARG A 438 -42.63 -7.87 -3.65
C ARG A 438 -43.62 -6.73 -3.39
N LEU A 439 -43.32 -5.49 -3.81
CA LEU A 439 -44.30 -4.39 -3.72
C LEU A 439 -45.50 -4.65 -4.63
N GLY A 440 -45.30 -5.24 -5.81
CA GLY A 440 -46.40 -5.63 -6.69
C GLY A 440 -47.33 -6.66 -6.04
N ASP A 441 -46.79 -7.60 -5.26
CA ASP A 441 -47.56 -8.57 -4.49
C ASP A 441 -48.32 -7.91 -3.33
N VAL A 442 -47.67 -7.05 -2.55
CA VAL A 442 -48.25 -6.36 -1.38
C VAL A 442 -49.34 -5.35 -1.79
N LEU A 443 -49.15 -4.66 -2.91
CA LEU A 443 -50.06 -3.62 -3.39
C LEU A 443 -51.17 -4.17 -4.30
N ARG A 444 -51.16 -5.46 -4.62
CA ARG A 444 -52.17 -6.09 -5.48
C ARG A 444 -53.56 -5.99 -4.84
N GLY A 445 -54.47 -5.30 -5.52
CA GLY A 445 -55.86 -5.12 -5.06
C GLY A 445 -56.05 -4.05 -3.97
N ALA A 446 -54.99 -3.35 -3.55
CA ALA A 446 -55.07 -2.28 -2.57
C ALA A 446 -55.52 -0.95 -3.23
N ARG A 447 -56.39 -0.18 -2.54
CA ARG A 447 -56.69 1.21 -2.93
C ARG A 447 -55.58 2.12 -2.44
N LEU A 448 -54.76 2.61 -3.37
CA LEU A 448 -53.65 3.50 -3.08
C LEU A 448 -54.09 4.98 -3.12
N PRO A 449 -53.49 5.84 -2.27
CA PRO A 449 -53.66 7.29 -2.38
C PRO A 449 -53.24 7.82 -3.77
N PRO A 450 -53.84 8.93 -4.26
CA PRO A 450 -53.42 9.55 -5.51
C PRO A 450 -51.93 9.91 -5.47
N GLY A 451 -51.16 9.48 -6.48
CA GLY A 451 -49.72 9.74 -6.57
C GLY A 451 -48.81 8.70 -5.89
N VAL A 452 -49.36 7.70 -5.20
CA VAL A 452 -48.60 6.57 -4.65
C VAL A 452 -48.76 5.34 -5.56
N SER A 453 -47.66 4.90 -6.17
CA SER A 453 -47.58 3.70 -6.99
C SER A 453 -46.38 2.84 -6.56
N ALA A 454 -46.31 1.60 -7.05
CA ALA A 454 -45.13 0.75 -6.82
C ALA A 454 -43.85 1.43 -7.33
N ASP A 455 -43.94 2.19 -8.43
CA ASP A 455 -42.79 2.90 -9.00
C ASP A 455 -42.44 4.15 -8.21
N SER A 456 -43.43 4.90 -7.69
CA SER A 456 -43.15 6.07 -6.85
C SER A 456 -42.50 5.66 -5.52
N LEU A 457 -42.90 4.52 -4.95
CA LEU A 457 -42.31 3.97 -3.73
C LEU A 457 -40.86 3.53 -3.99
N LYS A 458 -40.58 2.80 -5.08
CA LYS A 458 -39.21 2.42 -5.47
C LYS A 458 -38.26 3.62 -5.54
N SER A 459 -38.72 4.73 -6.12
CA SER A 459 -37.91 5.93 -6.31
C SER A 459 -37.77 6.78 -5.04
N ASP A 460 -38.81 6.84 -4.20
CA ASP A 460 -38.78 7.60 -2.95
C ASP A 460 -39.34 6.77 -1.78
N PRO A 461 -38.46 6.25 -0.90
CA PRO A 461 -38.86 5.53 0.30
C PRO A 461 -39.72 6.37 1.26
N ARG A 462 -39.68 7.71 1.19
CA ARG A 462 -40.53 8.57 2.05
C ARG A 462 -42.01 8.37 1.77
N GLY A 463 -42.37 7.91 0.57
CA GLY A 463 -43.73 7.52 0.21
C GLY A 463 -44.30 6.38 1.07
N LEU A 464 -43.46 5.58 1.74
CA LEU A 464 -43.91 4.55 2.70
C LEU A 464 -44.72 5.13 3.86
N SER A 465 -44.45 6.38 4.25
CA SER A 465 -45.21 7.08 5.29
C SER A 465 -46.63 7.46 4.84
N ALA A 466 -46.85 7.63 3.53
CA ALA A 466 -48.15 7.94 2.95
C ALA A 466 -49.04 6.69 2.75
N LEU A 467 -48.48 5.48 2.88
CA LEU A 467 -49.25 4.25 2.79
C LEU A 467 -50.22 4.09 3.97
N PRO A 468 -51.39 3.46 3.74
CA PRO A 468 -52.30 3.06 4.81
C PRO A 468 -51.55 2.26 5.90
N PRO A 469 -51.86 2.47 7.19
CA PRO A 469 -51.18 1.79 8.29
C PRO A 469 -51.19 0.26 8.19
N ALA A 470 -52.20 -0.32 7.52
CA ALA A 470 -52.32 -1.75 7.29
C ALA A 470 -51.30 -2.32 6.28
N LEU A 471 -50.85 -1.53 5.30
CA LEU A 471 -49.93 -1.98 4.23
C LEU A 471 -48.47 -1.59 4.51
N ARG A 472 -48.24 -0.67 5.45
CA ARG A 472 -46.91 -0.17 5.79
C ARG A 472 -45.96 -1.27 6.32
N PRO A 473 -46.38 -2.20 7.20
CA PRO A 473 -45.50 -3.26 7.70
C PRO A 473 -45.05 -4.19 6.57
N ASP A 474 -45.98 -4.64 5.72
CA ASP A 474 -45.68 -5.55 4.62
C ASP A 474 -44.80 -4.89 3.55
N ALA A 475 -45.01 -3.59 3.29
CA ALA A 475 -44.14 -2.82 2.42
C ALA A 475 -42.73 -2.65 3.01
N LEU A 476 -42.60 -2.38 4.32
CA LEU A 476 -41.31 -2.32 4.99
C LEU A 476 -40.58 -3.67 4.98
N HIS A 477 -41.30 -4.77 5.20
CA HIS A 477 -40.75 -6.12 5.10
C HIS A 477 -40.29 -6.44 3.66
N ALA A 478 -41.04 -5.98 2.65
CA ALA A 478 -40.63 -6.09 1.26
C ALA A 478 -39.32 -5.32 0.98
N TYR A 479 -39.14 -4.13 1.57
CA TYR A 479 -37.86 -3.40 1.51
C TYR A 479 -36.74 -4.14 2.23
N ALA A 480 -36.97 -4.58 3.46
CA ALA A 480 -36.00 -5.30 4.27
C ALA A 480 -35.48 -6.53 3.53
N SER A 481 -36.40 -7.40 3.11
CA SER A 481 -36.08 -8.60 2.35
C SER A 481 -35.41 -8.31 1.01
N SER A 482 -35.87 -7.28 0.27
CA SER A 482 -35.25 -6.95 -1.01
C SER A 482 -33.82 -6.48 -0.85
N ILE A 483 -33.49 -5.74 0.21
CA ILE A 483 -32.12 -5.32 0.51
C ILE A 483 -31.27 -6.51 0.96
N THR A 484 -31.80 -7.34 1.86
CA THR A 484 -31.03 -8.45 2.44
C THR A 484 -30.83 -9.60 1.46
N ASP A 485 -31.75 -9.81 0.51
CA ASP A 485 -31.58 -10.72 -0.63
C ASP A 485 -30.36 -10.36 -1.47
N VAL A 486 -30.05 -9.08 -1.64
CA VAL A 486 -28.87 -8.66 -2.41
C VAL A 486 -27.59 -9.27 -1.83
N PHE A 487 -27.46 -9.35 -0.50
CA PHE A 487 -26.30 -9.95 0.14
C PHE A 487 -26.22 -11.47 -0.11
N LEU A 488 -27.36 -12.15 -0.23
CA LEU A 488 -27.41 -13.56 -0.62
C LEU A 488 -26.88 -13.78 -2.04
N TYR A 489 -27.30 -12.95 -2.99
CA TYR A 489 -26.80 -13.02 -4.37
C TYR A 489 -25.32 -12.63 -4.51
N ALA A 490 -24.79 -11.87 -3.56
CA ALA A 490 -23.37 -11.54 -3.49
C ALA A 490 -22.50 -12.68 -2.95
N ALA A 491 -23.06 -13.56 -2.11
CA ALA A 491 -22.32 -14.62 -1.45
C ALA A 491 -21.64 -15.61 -2.43
N PRO A 492 -22.25 -16.04 -3.56
CA PRO A 492 -21.57 -16.85 -4.57
C PRO A 492 -20.34 -16.18 -5.18
N VAL A 493 -20.38 -14.87 -5.39
CA VAL A 493 -19.24 -14.10 -5.94
C VAL A 493 -18.10 -14.05 -4.91
N ALA A 494 -18.43 -13.83 -3.63
CA ALA A 494 -17.45 -13.89 -2.54
C ALA A 494 -16.86 -15.31 -2.35
N LEU A 495 -17.69 -16.35 -2.49
CA LEU A 495 -17.28 -17.75 -2.44
C LEU A 495 -16.32 -18.10 -3.58
N LEU A 496 -16.53 -17.55 -4.78
CA LEU A 496 -15.57 -17.68 -5.88
C LEU A 496 -14.22 -17.06 -5.49
N GLY A 497 -14.22 -15.89 -4.84
CA GLY A 497 -13.01 -15.28 -4.28
C GLY A 497 -12.30 -16.20 -3.26
N PHE A 498 -13.06 -16.91 -2.43
CA PHE A 498 -12.54 -17.90 -1.48
C PHE A 498 -11.89 -19.09 -2.17
N VAL A 499 -12.56 -19.67 -3.17
CA VAL A 499 -12.01 -20.77 -3.97
C VAL A 499 -10.73 -20.33 -4.69
N LEU A 500 -10.71 -19.11 -5.25
CA LEU A 500 -9.52 -18.56 -5.92
C LEU A 500 -8.36 -18.30 -4.95
N ALA A 501 -8.66 -17.89 -3.71
CA ALA A 501 -7.64 -17.67 -2.70
C ALA A 501 -6.85 -18.95 -2.35
N TRP A 502 -7.47 -20.14 -2.48
CA TRP A 502 -6.77 -21.42 -2.27
C TRP A 502 -5.66 -21.67 -3.28
N PHE A 503 -5.82 -21.17 -4.51
CA PHE A 503 -4.85 -21.33 -5.60
C PHE A 503 -3.66 -20.36 -5.49
N LEU A 504 -3.67 -19.43 -4.53
CA LEU A 504 -2.50 -18.62 -4.22
C LEU A 504 -1.36 -19.53 -3.75
N LYS A 505 -0.19 -19.38 -4.36
CA LYS A 505 1.02 -20.09 -3.94
C LYS A 505 1.77 -19.20 -2.96
N GLU A 506 2.08 -19.74 -1.79
CA GLU A 506 2.80 -19.00 -0.75
C GLU A 506 4.28 -18.97 -1.10
N ASP A 507 4.71 -17.94 -1.80
CA ASP A 507 6.13 -17.62 -1.94
C ASP A 507 6.57 -16.89 -0.67
N ARG A 508 7.69 -17.33 -0.05
CA ARG A 508 8.24 -16.65 1.13
C ARG A 508 8.46 -15.18 0.78
N LEU A 509 7.95 -14.28 1.62
CA LEU A 509 8.24 -12.85 1.53
C LEU A 509 9.75 -12.67 1.35
N ARG A 510 10.19 -11.89 0.36
CA ARG A 510 11.62 -11.68 0.10
C ARG A 510 12.27 -11.19 1.39
N GLY A 511 13.12 -12.04 1.97
CA GLY A 511 13.80 -11.78 3.22
C GLY A 511 14.99 -10.85 2.99
N SER A 512 14.75 -9.58 2.71
CA SER A 512 15.79 -8.54 2.70
C SER A 512 15.17 -7.15 2.69
N VAL A 513 14.75 -6.70 3.88
CA VAL A 513 14.90 -5.29 4.26
C VAL A 513 15.62 -5.30 5.60
N THR A 514 16.89 -5.70 5.59
CA THR A 514 17.86 -4.97 6.41
C THR A 514 17.74 -3.53 5.96
N ALA A 515 17.36 -2.64 6.87
CA ALA A 515 17.34 -1.22 6.60
C ALA A 515 18.71 -0.84 5.99
N PRO A 516 18.75 -0.20 4.81
CA PRO A 516 19.91 0.59 4.48
C PRO A 516 20.01 1.64 5.60
N ASP A 517 21.19 1.77 6.20
CA ASP A 517 21.49 2.92 7.06
C ASP A 517 21.05 4.19 6.32
N GLY A 518 20.53 5.18 7.06
CA GLY A 518 19.90 6.41 6.55
C GLY A 518 20.76 7.31 5.64
N ALA A 519 21.91 6.83 5.16
CA ALA A 519 22.73 7.41 4.11
C ALA A 519 22.55 6.73 2.73
N GLU A 520 21.94 5.55 2.62
CA GLU A 520 21.73 4.83 1.36
C GLU A 520 20.28 4.96 0.87
N THR A 521 19.98 6.07 0.20
CA THR A 521 18.69 6.30 -0.43
C THR A 521 18.72 5.91 -1.91
N PHE A 522 18.03 4.80 -2.22
CA PHE A 522 17.41 4.45 -3.51
C PHE A 522 18.30 4.44 -4.77
N ALA A 523 19.01 3.32 -5.00
CA ALA A 523 19.47 2.97 -6.34
C ALA A 523 18.34 2.31 -7.15
N SER A 524 17.90 2.97 -8.22
CA SER A 524 16.87 2.51 -9.16
C SER A 524 17.51 2.15 -10.50
N ASN A 525 17.78 0.84 -10.68
CA ASN A 525 17.78 0.10 -11.96
C ASN A 525 18.19 -1.36 -11.67
N PRO A 526 17.69 -2.36 -12.42
CA PRO A 526 18.49 -3.54 -12.69
C PRO A 526 19.50 -3.12 -13.75
N VAL A 527 20.62 -2.54 -13.30
CA VAL A 527 21.84 -2.79 -14.06
C VAL A 527 22.04 -4.30 -13.92
N GLU A 528 22.28 -5.03 -15.01
CA GLU A 528 23.06 -6.27 -14.90
C GLU A 528 24.36 -5.87 -14.21
N ARG A 529 24.35 -5.88 -12.87
CA ARG A 529 25.46 -5.38 -12.10
C ARG A 529 26.62 -6.26 -12.49
N SER A 530 27.62 -5.64 -13.11
CA SER A 530 28.85 -6.35 -13.38
C SER A 530 29.38 -6.87 -12.04
N SER A 531 30.13 -7.96 -12.03
CA SER A 531 30.75 -8.49 -10.81
C SER A 531 31.49 -7.41 -10.01
N ARG A 532 31.94 -6.34 -10.69
CA ARG A 532 32.58 -5.15 -10.12
C ARG A 532 31.63 -4.25 -9.31
N ASP A 533 30.40 -4.02 -9.76
CA ASP A 533 29.47 -3.07 -9.11
C ASP A 533 28.89 -3.63 -7.81
N GLU A 534 28.61 -4.94 -7.80
CA GLU A 534 28.15 -5.64 -6.60
C GLU A 534 29.27 -5.72 -5.54
N VAL A 535 30.50 -5.87 -6.01
CA VAL A 535 31.69 -5.74 -5.18
C VAL A 535 31.87 -4.32 -4.62
N CYS A 536 31.64 -3.27 -5.41
CA CYS A 536 31.68 -1.89 -4.93
C CYS A 536 30.63 -1.63 -3.83
N ARG A 537 29.45 -2.25 -3.91
CA ARG A 537 28.44 -2.23 -2.83
C ARG A 537 28.93 -2.97 -1.59
N ALA A 538 29.44 -4.19 -1.74
CA ALA A 538 30.00 -4.94 -0.61
C ALA A 538 31.14 -4.15 0.08
N LEU A 539 31.95 -3.44 -0.70
CA LEU A 539 33.01 -2.54 -0.25
C LEU A 539 32.51 -1.27 0.45
N SER A 540 31.40 -0.65 0.01
CA SER A 540 30.86 0.56 0.67
C SER A 540 30.39 0.25 2.10
N VAL A 541 29.75 -0.90 2.29
CA VAL A 541 29.35 -1.44 3.60
C VAL A 541 30.57 -1.69 4.49
N LEU A 542 31.71 -2.08 3.89
CA LEU A 542 32.98 -2.30 4.59
C LEU A 542 33.80 -1.02 4.86
N GLY A 543 33.41 0.13 4.29
CA GLY A 543 34.17 1.38 4.40
C GLY A 543 34.01 2.13 5.73
N THR A 544 32.88 1.95 6.43
CA THR A 544 32.59 2.66 7.69
C THR A 544 33.44 2.13 8.86
N ARG A 545 33.77 2.98 9.84
CA ARG A 545 34.57 2.58 11.02
C ARG A 545 33.84 1.53 11.88
N GLU A 546 32.52 1.65 11.99
CA GLU A 546 31.67 0.71 12.74
C GLU A 546 31.47 -0.62 11.98
N GLY A 547 31.29 -0.55 10.66
CA GLY A 547 31.22 -1.73 9.79
C GLY A 547 32.48 -2.59 9.89
N ARG A 548 33.67 -1.97 9.87
CA ARG A 548 34.95 -2.68 10.05
C ARG A 548 35.05 -3.43 11.38
N ARG A 549 34.63 -2.80 12.50
CA ARG A 549 34.68 -3.44 13.83
C ARG A 549 33.68 -4.58 13.97
N ALA A 550 32.47 -4.42 13.41
CA ALA A 550 31.42 -5.45 13.44
C ALA A 550 31.82 -6.68 12.62
N VAL A 551 32.51 -6.49 11.50
CA VAL A 551 33.01 -7.56 10.64
C VAL A 551 34.05 -8.41 11.35
N TYR A 552 35.08 -7.80 11.96
CA TYR A 552 36.08 -8.57 12.70
C TYR A 552 35.47 -9.34 13.86
N ARG A 553 34.50 -8.76 14.58
CA ARG A 553 33.76 -9.49 15.63
C ARG A 553 33.06 -10.73 15.08
N ARG A 554 32.32 -10.58 13.97
CA ARG A 554 31.57 -11.68 13.34
C ARG A 554 32.49 -12.77 12.79
N ILE A 555 33.62 -12.39 12.19
CA ILE A 555 34.63 -13.33 11.68
C ILE A 555 35.23 -14.14 12.84
N THR A 556 35.57 -13.48 13.94
CA THR A 556 36.12 -14.11 15.14
C THR A 556 35.15 -15.08 15.79
N GLU A 557 33.89 -14.68 15.99
CA GLU A 557 32.81 -15.53 16.51
C GLU A 557 32.60 -16.76 15.62
N ARG A 558 32.58 -16.57 14.29
CA ARG A 558 32.37 -17.65 13.32
C ARG A 558 33.55 -18.62 13.24
N ALA A 559 34.77 -18.12 13.41
CA ALA A 559 35.96 -18.96 13.48
C ALA A 559 36.04 -19.76 14.81
N GLY A 560 35.13 -19.51 15.76
CA GLY A 560 35.03 -20.24 17.02
C GLY A 560 36.05 -19.79 18.07
N TYR A 561 36.60 -18.59 17.93
CA TYR A 561 37.61 -18.06 18.86
C TYR A 561 37.08 -16.84 19.62
N ASP A 562 37.39 -16.75 20.90
CA ASP A 562 37.12 -15.57 21.71
C ASP A 562 38.33 -14.63 21.67
N LEU A 563 38.51 -13.92 20.54
CA LEU A 563 39.61 -12.97 20.33
C LEU A 563 39.06 -11.53 20.23
N LEU A 564 39.87 -10.56 20.63
CA LEU A 564 39.55 -9.15 20.37
C LEU A 564 39.53 -8.92 18.85
N PRO A 565 38.65 -8.04 18.35
CA PRO A 565 38.62 -7.68 16.92
C PRO A 565 39.99 -7.20 16.41
N ALA A 566 40.75 -6.49 17.25
CA ALA A 566 42.08 -6.01 16.95
C ALA A 566 43.13 -7.13 16.89
N SER A 567 43.01 -8.17 17.73
CA SER A 567 43.86 -9.37 17.69
C SER A 567 43.66 -10.16 16.40
N SER A 568 42.41 -10.34 16.00
CA SER A 568 42.06 -11.02 14.75
C SER A 568 42.53 -10.23 13.52
N TRP A 569 42.39 -8.90 13.57
CA TRP A 569 42.94 -8.00 12.57
C TRP A 569 44.47 -8.10 12.46
N MET A 570 45.18 -8.16 13.59
CA MET A 570 46.64 -8.22 13.65
C MET A 570 47.18 -9.58 13.14
N LEU A 571 46.54 -10.70 13.51
CA LEU A 571 46.89 -12.05 13.04
C LEU A 571 46.76 -12.17 11.52
N LEU A 572 45.69 -11.62 10.93
CA LEU A 572 45.49 -11.61 9.48
C LEU A 572 46.58 -10.79 8.75
N ARG A 573 47.16 -9.79 9.40
CA ARG A 573 48.26 -8.99 8.84
C ARG A 573 49.63 -9.64 8.98
N MET A 574 49.92 -10.30 10.11
CA MET A 574 51.12 -11.13 10.22
C MET A 574 51.10 -12.27 9.20
N ARG A 575 49.93 -12.87 8.93
CA ARG A 575 49.78 -13.86 7.86
C ARG A 575 50.14 -13.30 6.48
N ARG A 576 49.75 -12.05 6.19
CA ARG A 576 50.01 -11.43 4.89
C ARG A 576 51.46 -10.94 4.73
N TYR A 577 52.04 -10.39 5.78
CA TYR A 577 53.34 -9.71 5.72
C TYR A 577 54.49 -10.46 6.39
N GLY A 578 54.23 -11.61 7.00
CA GLY A 578 55.19 -12.40 7.77
C GLY A 578 55.36 -11.89 9.20
N SER A 579 55.72 -10.61 9.34
CA SER A 579 55.86 -9.95 10.64
C SER A 579 55.05 -8.65 10.73
N VAL A 580 54.81 -8.20 11.96
CA VAL A 580 54.18 -6.91 12.26
C VAL A 580 54.96 -6.19 13.35
N GLU A 581 55.42 -4.97 13.07
CA GLU A 581 55.90 -4.05 14.11
C GLU A 581 54.71 -3.26 14.69
N PRO A 582 54.32 -3.44 15.97
CA PRO A 582 53.09 -2.85 16.51
C PRO A 582 53.06 -1.31 16.49
N ALA A 583 54.22 -0.67 16.69
CA ALA A 583 54.34 0.79 16.70
C ALA A 583 54.11 1.38 15.30
N VAL A 584 54.78 0.84 14.29
CA VAL A 584 54.62 1.24 12.88
C VAL A 584 53.21 0.95 12.37
N LEU A 585 52.62 -0.18 12.78
CA LEU A 585 51.26 -0.52 12.41
C LEU A 585 50.23 0.45 13.03
N ALA A 586 50.45 0.89 14.28
CA ALA A 586 49.59 1.89 14.92
C ALA A 586 49.72 3.29 14.29
N GLU A 587 50.90 3.65 13.79
CA GLU A 587 51.12 4.93 13.07
C GLU A 587 50.47 4.94 11.67
N ARG A 588 50.47 3.79 10.99
CA ARG A 588 49.98 3.67 9.60
C ARG A 588 48.51 3.28 9.49
N SER A 589 47.88 2.90 10.60
CA SER A 589 46.49 2.46 10.65
C SER A 589 45.63 3.46 11.42
N PRO A 590 44.33 3.61 11.09
CA PRO A 590 43.40 4.43 11.88
C PRO A 590 43.05 3.82 13.26
N VAL A 591 43.70 2.73 13.68
CA VAL A 591 43.46 2.04 14.96
C VAL A 591 44.31 2.67 16.07
N PRO A 592 43.72 3.13 17.19
CA PRO A 592 44.47 3.75 18.28
C PRO A 592 45.54 2.81 18.87
N LEU A 593 46.71 3.35 19.24
CA LEU A 593 47.82 2.59 19.82
C LEU A 593 47.40 1.73 21.02
N ALA A 594 46.52 2.24 21.90
CA ALA A 594 46.01 1.49 23.04
C ALA A 594 45.26 0.19 22.65
N VAL A 595 44.60 0.19 21.48
CA VAL A 595 43.88 -0.97 20.93
C VAL A 595 44.85 -1.94 20.27
N VAL A 596 45.92 -1.44 19.64
CA VAL A 596 46.99 -2.29 19.11
C VAL A 596 47.74 -2.99 20.25
N MET A 597 48.08 -2.27 21.33
CA MET A 597 48.78 -2.84 22.48
C MET A 597 47.94 -3.90 23.24
N SER A 598 46.62 -3.74 23.30
CA SER A 598 45.76 -4.77 23.89
C SER A 598 45.68 -6.04 23.02
N ALA A 599 45.74 -5.88 21.69
CA ALA A 599 45.84 -7.00 20.77
C ALA A 599 47.18 -7.73 20.89
N VAL A 600 48.29 -6.99 20.95
CA VAL A 600 49.64 -7.54 21.21
C VAL A 600 49.63 -8.41 22.45
N ARG A 601 49.14 -7.87 23.57
CA ARG A 601 49.09 -8.60 24.84
C ARG A 601 48.29 -9.89 24.72
N GLN A 602 47.10 -9.86 24.11
CA GLN A 602 46.26 -11.05 23.98
C GLN A 602 46.86 -12.12 23.06
N VAL A 603 47.54 -11.71 21.99
CA VAL A 603 48.15 -12.64 21.03
C VAL A 603 49.42 -13.28 21.61
N GLU A 604 50.19 -12.57 22.42
CA GLU A 604 51.34 -13.11 23.18
C GLU A 604 50.87 -14.02 24.33
N GLU A 605 49.89 -13.60 25.14
CA GLU A 605 49.34 -14.39 26.27
C GLU A 605 48.74 -15.73 25.81
N ARG A 606 48.24 -15.79 24.58
CA ARG A 606 47.67 -17.01 23.99
C ARG A 606 48.65 -17.79 23.12
N GLU A 607 49.92 -17.43 23.12
CA GLU A 607 50.99 -18.07 22.33
C GLU A 607 50.67 -18.13 20.83
N LEU A 608 49.91 -17.15 20.32
CA LEU A 608 49.53 -17.05 18.91
C LEU A 608 50.54 -16.25 18.08
N ALA A 609 51.39 -15.44 18.72
CA ALA A 609 52.55 -14.80 18.10
C ALA A 609 53.71 -14.75 19.08
N VAL A 610 54.93 -14.76 18.54
CA VAL A 610 56.18 -14.61 19.29
C VAL A 610 56.81 -13.28 18.91
N ARG A 611 57.40 -12.61 19.89
CA ARG A 611 58.12 -11.35 19.70
C ARG A 611 59.59 -11.63 19.37
N GLU A 612 60.01 -11.16 18.20
CA GLU A 612 61.40 -11.19 17.74
C GLU A 612 61.89 -9.74 17.61
N GLY A 613 62.51 -9.23 18.68
CA GLY A 613 62.91 -7.82 18.76
C GLY A 613 61.69 -6.88 18.81
N LEU A 614 61.56 -6.02 17.80
CA LEU A 614 60.42 -5.08 17.67
C LEU A 614 59.22 -5.72 16.95
N ASP A 615 59.44 -6.83 16.23
CA ASP A 615 58.46 -7.49 15.40
C ASP A 615 57.70 -8.60 16.14
N LEU A 616 56.47 -8.86 15.71
CA LEU A 616 55.68 -10.04 16.06
C LEU A 616 55.55 -10.96 14.85
N THR A 617 55.84 -12.25 15.05
CA THR A 617 55.71 -13.32 14.05
C THR A 617 54.73 -14.39 14.53
N LEU A 618 54.02 -15.04 13.60
CA LEU A 618 53.04 -16.08 13.97
C LEU A 618 53.72 -17.34 14.48
N THR A 619 53.18 -17.93 15.55
CA THR A 619 53.51 -19.31 15.95
C THR A 619 52.81 -20.31 15.03
N PRO A 620 53.18 -21.61 15.05
CA PRO A 620 52.44 -22.64 14.33
C PRO A 620 50.94 -22.67 14.70
N GLY A 621 50.59 -22.46 15.98
CA GLY A 621 49.20 -22.34 16.44
C GLY A 621 48.53 -21.04 15.96
N GLY A 622 49.26 -19.93 15.95
CA GLY A 622 48.79 -18.66 15.39
C GLY A 622 48.50 -18.71 13.90
N ALA A 623 49.32 -19.45 13.14
CA ALA A 623 49.14 -19.66 11.71
C ALA A 623 47.83 -20.41 11.40
N GLU A 624 47.50 -21.45 12.17
CA GLU A 624 46.22 -22.18 12.01
C GLU A 624 45.01 -21.27 12.32
N VAL A 625 45.09 -20.48 13.38
CA VAL A 625 44.04 -19.51 13.76
C VAL A 625 43.87 -18.45 12.67
N ALA A 626 44.98 -17.92 12.13
CA ALA A 626 44.95 -16.95 11.04
C ALA A 626 44.37 -17.54 9.74
N GLU A 627 44.56 -18.85 9.51
CA GLU A 627 43.96 -19.56 8.38
C GLU A 627 42.44 -19.64 8.52
N ARG A 628 41.96 -20.08 9.68
CA ARG A 628 40.51 -20.16 9.97
C ARG A 628 39.83 -18.79 9.95
N LEU A 629 40.50 -17.74 10.45
CA LEU A 629 39.98 -16.38 10.40
C LEU A 629 39.83 -15.87 8.95
N ALA A 630 40.75 -16.21 8.05
CA ALA A 630 40.64 -15.80 6.66
C ALA A 630 39.55 -16.59 5.91
N GLN A 631 39.39 -17.88 6.20
CA GLN A 631 38.31 -18.68 5.64
C GLN A 631 36.94 -18.17 6.10
N ALA A 632 36.78 -17.90 7.40
CA ALA A 632 35.55 -17.31 7.95
C ALA A 632 35.25 -15.92 7.36
N ARG A 633 36.29 -15.17 6.97
CA ARG A 633 36.17 -13.89 6.26
C ARG A 633 35.71 -14.07 4.83
N GLU A 634 36.27 -15.02 4.09
CA GLU A 634 35.85 -15.35 2.73
C GLU A 634 34.38 -15.79 2.70
N ASP A 635 33.98 -16.63 3.66
CA ASP A 635 32.59 -17.07 3.82
C ASP A 635 31.65 -15.90 4.17
N SER A 636 32.11 -14.96 5.02
CA SER A 636 31.33 -13.76 5.35
C SER A 636 31.20 -12.79 4.16
N LEU A 637 32.20 -12.71 3.29
CA LEU A 637 32.12 -11.93 2.04
C LEU A 637 31.18 -12.62 1.05
N ALA A 638 31.20 -13.95 0.99
CA ALA A 638 30.28 -14.75 0.18
C ALA A 638 28.81 -14.55 0.58
N GLU A 639 28.50 -14.51 1.88
CA GLU A 639 27.14 -14.23 2.36
C GLU A 639 26.64 -12.82 1.99
N LEU A 640 27.53 -11.82 1.99
CA LEU A 640 27.18 -10.47 1.56
C LEU A 640 26.79 -10.39 0.08
N LEU A 641 27.28 -11.35 -0.73
CA LEU A 641 26.99 -11.48 -2.16
C LEU A 641 25.72 -12.33 -2.43
N GLY A 642 25.18 -13.03 -1.42
CA GLY A 642 23.89 -13.73 -1.48
C GLY A 642 23.74 -14.65 -2.70
N ASP A 643 22.68 -14.43 -3.48
CA ASP A 643 22.29 -15.26 -4.63
C ASP A 643 23.33 -15.28 -5.78
N TRP A 644 24.34 -14.40 -5.77
CA TRP A 644 25.42 -14.38 -6.76
C TRP A 644 26.54 -15.39 -6.48
N TRP A 645 26.54 -16.02 -5.30
CA TRP A 645 27.55 -17.00 -4.89
C TRP A 645 27.04 -18.44 -5.04
N GLY A 646 26.84 -18.86 -6.30
CA GLY A 646 26.36 -20.20 -6.66
C GLY A 646 27.35 -21.03 -7.50
N PRO A 647 26.97 -22.26 -7.92
CA PRO A 647 27.78 -23.12 -8.78
C PRO A 647 28.12 -22.49 -10.13
N ASP A 648 27.20 -21.66 -10.66
CA ASP A 648 27.31 -20.97 -11.96
C ASP A 648 27.92 -19.55 -11.84
N ARG A 649 28.69 -19.29 -10.77
CA ARG A 649 29.29 -17.97 -10.52
C ARG A 649 30.31 -17.58 -11.61
N PRO A 650 30.35 -16.32 -12.07
CA PRO A 650 31.35 -15.85 -13.03
C PRO A 650 32.77 -15.98 -12.47
N THR A 651 33.72 -16.45 -13.29
CA THR A 651 35.13 -16.63 -12.89
C THR A 651 35.79 -15.32 -12.42
N ASP A 652 35.38 -14.20 -13.02
CA ASP A 652 35.87 -12.86 -12.67
C ASP A 652 35.45 -12.44 -11.26
N LEU A 653 34.25 -12.82 -10.81
CA LEU A 653 33.77 -12.55 -9.44
C LEU A 653 34.60 -13.32 -8.41
N VAL A 654 34.97 -14.57 -8.69
CA VAL A 654 35.82 -15.40 -7.82
C VAL A 654 37.21 -14.78 -7.67
N ARG A 655 37.81 -14.34 -8.78
CA ARG A 655 39.12 -13.68 -8.78
C ARG A 655 39.08 -12.35 -8.04
N LEU A 656 38.03 -11.55 -8.26
CA LEU A 656 37.86 -10.26 -7.61
C LEU A 656 37.63 -10.37 -6.09
N VAL A 657 36.85 -11.36 -5.63
CA VAL A 657 36.66 -11.63 -4.18
C VAL A 657 37.98 -12.05 -3.54
N LYS A 658 38.80 -12.86 -4.21
CA LYS A 658 40.15 -13.20 -3.73
C LYS A 658 41.08 -11.98 -3.68
N GLU A 659 41.07 -11.15 -4.73
CA GLU A 659 41.85 -9.91 -4.78
C GLU A 659 41.41 -8.94 -3.65
N LEU A 660 40.12 -8.83 -3.38
CA LEU A 660 39.58 -8.04 -2.29
C LEU A 660 39.86 -8.56 -0.91
N ASN A 661 39.73 -9.87 -0.71
CA ASN A 661 40.12 -10.48 0.54
C ASN A 661 41.60 -10.22 0.82
N SER A 662 42.44 -10.29 -0.22
CA SER A 662 43.84 -9.89 -0.12
C SER A 662 43.95 -8.40 0.29
N GLU A 663 43.40 -7.46 -0.49
CA GLU A 663 43.49 -6.00 -0.27
C GLU A 663 42.91 -5.52 1.06
N LEU A 664 41.93 -6.22 1.63
CA LEU A 664 41.27 -5.88 2.90
C LEU A 664 41.88 -6.59 4.11
N CYS A 665 42.56 -7.73 3.90
CA CYS A 665 43.55 -8.26 4.86
C CYS A 665 44.84 -7.44 4.83
N GLY A 666 45.00 -6.63 3.78
CA GLY A 666 45.00 -5.18 3.93
C GLY A 666 46.08 -4.43 3.11
N SER A 667 45.93 -3.11 2.89
CA SER A 667 46.67 -2.35 1.85
C SER A 667 48.20 -2.21 2.02
N GLU A 668 48.89 -2.00 0.88
CA GLU A 668 50.32 -1.61 0.77
C GLU A 668 50.71 -0.39 1.64
N ARG A 669 49.76 0.52 1.89
CA ARG A 669 49.95 1.72 2.72
C ARG A 669 50.05 1.41 4.22
N GLU A 670 49.52 0.26 4.63
CA GLU A 670 49.51 -0.23 6.01
C GLU A 670 50.59 -1.31 6.23
N ARG A 671 51.64 -1.32 5.39
CA ARG A 671 52.80 -2.21 5.57
C ARG A 671 53.39 -2.00 6.98
N PRO A 672 53.48 -3.05 7.80
CA PRO A 672 53.78 -2.93 9.22
C PRO A 672 55.28 -2.84 9.53
N HIS A 673 56.16 -2.79 8.52
CA HIS A 673 57.60 -2.63 8.65
C HIS A 673 58.17 -1.78 7.48
N ASN A 674 59.40 -1.29 7.64
CA ASN A 674 60.14 -0.50 6.66
C ASN A 674 61.19 -1.36 5.92
N GLY A 675 60.81 -2.24 4.99
CA GLY A 675 61.82 -2.99 4.19
C GLY A 675 61.29 -4.12 3.31
N ASP A 676 62.03 -4.40 2.21
CA ASP A 676 61.72 -5.29 1.09
C ASP A 676 61.58 -6.78 1.45
N ALA A 677 60.47 -7.40 1.05
CA ALA A 677 60.24 -8.85 1.14
C ALA A 677 61.12 -9.69 0.18
N ALA A 678 62.07 -9.10 -0.54
CA ALA A 678 62.92 -9.81 -1.49
C ALA A 678 64.05 -10.62 -0.83
N ALA A 679 64.29 -10.52 0.48
CA ALA A 679 65.45 -11.15 1.12
C ALA A 679 65.16 -12.47 1.87
N TYR A 680 63.90 -12.83 2.16
CA TYR A 680 63.60 -14.01 3.00
C TYR A 680 63.10 -15.26 2.25
N LEU A 681 62.78 -15.17 0.96
CA LEU A 681 62.35 -16.32 0.14
C LEU A 681 63.50 -17.02 -0.61
N ALA A 682 64.77 -16.67 -0.32
CA ALA A 682 65.94 -17.28 -0.95
C ALA A 682 66.71 -18.27 -0.05
N GLN A 683 66.23 -18.57 1.15
CA GLN A 683 66.76 -19.64 2.01
C GLN A 683 65.60 -20.37 2.69
N GLY A 684 65.05 -21.36 1.99
CA GLY A 684 64.00 -22.26 2.46
C GLY A 684 63.70 -23.31 1.41
#